data_AF-A0A8B6CR38-F1
#
_entry.id   AF-A0A8B6CR38-F1
#
_cell.length_a   1.000
_cell.length_b   1.000
_cell.length_c   1.000
_cell.angle_alpha   90.00
_cell.angle_beta   90.00
_cell.angle_gamma   90.00
#
_symmetry.space_group_name_H-M   'P 1'
#
loop_
_entity.id
_entity.type
_entity.pdbx_description
1 polymer ?
#
loop_
_entity_poly.entity_id
_entity_poly.type
_entity_poly.pdbx_seq_one_letter_code
_entity_poly.pdbx_strand_id
1 'polypeptide(L)'
;NGSVSVDILITVNQTGSVLENSAVLKSAIESGYLGQLAVEPWSYSITEGDGKLQVGLTVNGPFYEDAALTFTCTADIIGNVGQTTVTWTLNNVVLRPTSKSRWKIKRLQPSRLIPFRVVYQLSVNPLKVRDSGKLSCSVTDGYNLQSNRTIQMKVLGKPIVFIGPMSAGIMQGETIPVECFILSNPSEVREIKWFKNGKLFNGSKHDEVIRKGPEGTSEILTHRNIQRNVIYECLGKNEAGEGPKVMSNITVYVEGESRILCYIDTDRFGTVWNWTIAGITVVKPCKGNQRGEVSRVCNKKGVWRIPDYSSCVRKEFVSIVEEAEHLKDGVEKEVVDDILKKLTNLTKEKDVQLTSGDLTAASSTLLSVADHAKERLETVSSDQLEEFLVSANNILGDENKEDWRQLKTKQKINVTTVLKAVQNYNDAYSQSETKPFKKRIQNDNIVVEIGKVQNEDISFPDRSQSQPSWITKSKTTIKLQQSSLKKNQLVGYNTAYYRNISDLFPTSVLINSESKDVKDNIQVNSDVVNFGTYPPLPHIDPPLAGLTQPKCAFWDFKEKAWSTVGSRLVEVSDDIGTCEYDHTTNFALLMSPMGTKETGHEKSLSYISAAGCGISILFLAITLILYFRNWHRIRSDKAKILVNLCIALILSYALFLCLWAPLSDIRGLCVTIAVLLHYIFLVDFTMMLAMAIEIGIQVLYVLPTKSRVKWLIPSCWVVPAVIVGISMGVTQLEGYGDSDVCWLSVDNGLIWAFIGPALVIVLVNLVILALVIRTLFRTMSSKAGRSNQSKSTLEKTKTGVRSICVLAPLFGVTWVFGVLSMSKDLVVFQYLFAIFNSLQVFTDLFKIDRIL
;
A
#
# COMPACT_ATOMS: atom_id res chain seq x y z
N ASN A 1 -75.50 -32.35 13.53
CA ASN A 1 -75.45 -31.49 14.74
C ASN A 1 -74.18 -30.66 14.81
N GLY A 2 -74.00 -29.74 13.85
CA GLY A 2 -72.92 -28.76 13.86
C GLY A 2 -73.22 -27.69 12.81
N SER A 3 -72.99 -26.41 13.15
CA SER A 3 -73.09 -25.31 12.20
C SER A 3 -71.91 -25.34 11.21
N VAL A 4 -72.19 -25.15 9.93
CA VAL A 4 -71.18 -25.06 8.87
C VAL A 4 -71.17 -23.63 8.36
N SER A 5 -70.03 -22.96 8.47
CA SER A 5 -69.81 -21.64 7.87
C SER A 5 -69.24 -21.83 6.46
N VAL A 6 -69.83 -21.18 5.46
CA VAL A 6 -69.47 -21.32 4.04
C VAL A 6 -69.26 -19.93 3.45
N ASP A 7 -68.05 -19.66 2.95
CA ASP A 7 -67.74 -18.44 2.21
C ASP A 7 -68.04 -18.65 0.72
N ILE A 8 -68.85 -17.76 0.14
CA ILE A 8 -69.35 -17.88 -1.24
C ILE A 8 -68.92 -16.65 -2.03
N LEU A 9 -68.04 -16.85 -3.02
CA LEU A 9 -67.56 -15.78 -3.89
C LEU A 9 -68.52 -15.60 -5.07
N ILE A 10 -69.18 -14.45 -5.14
CA ILE A 10 -70.12 -14.12 -6.24
C ILE A 10 -69.42 -13.18 -7.21
N THR A 11 -69.16 -13.65 -8.42
CA THR A 11 -68.58 -12.84 -9.51
C THR A 11 -69.71 -12.30 -10.38
N VAL A 12 -69.88 -10.98 -10.40
CA VAL A 12 -70.87 -10.32 -11.27
C VAL A 12 -70.24 -10.16 -12.64
N ASN A 13 -70.82 -10.80 -13.66
CA ASN A 13 -70.37 -10.66 -15.04
C ASN A 13 -70.57 -9.20 -15.52
N GLN A 14 -69.67 -8.69 -16.37
CA GLN A 14 -69.51 -7.25 -16.72
C GLN A 14 -70.73 -6.56 -17.36
N THR A 15 -71.87 -7.23 -17.49
CA THR A 15 -73.11 -6.68 -18.05
C THR A 15 -74.00 -6.08 -16.96
N GLY A 16 -73.57 -4.98 -16.37
CA GLY A 16 -74.39 -3.80 -16.06
C GLY A 16 -75.58 -3.86 -15.08
N SER A 17 -76.02 -4.99 -14.53
CA SER A 17 -77.04 -4.98 -13.46
C SER A 17 -76.39 -5.22 -12.10
N VAL A 18 -76.30 -4.16 -11.29
CA VAL A 18 -75.93 -4.22 -9.88
C VAL A 18 -77.06 -4.90 -9.12
N LEU A 19 -77.02 -6.23 -9.05
CA LEU A 19 -77.72 -6.98 -8.01
C LEU A 19 -76.81 -7.03 -6.79
N GLU A 20 -77.32 -6.68 -5.61
CA GLU A 20 -76.59 -6.89 -4.35
C GLU A 20 -76.24 -8.38 -4.23
N ASN A 21 -74.96 -8.68 -3.98
CA ASN A 21 -74.46 -10.06 -3.93
C ASN A 21 -75.21 -10.88 -2.87
N SER A 22 -75.63 -10.26 -1.76
CA SER A 22 -76.50 -10.88 -0.75
C SER A 22 -77.86 -11.32 -1.30
N ALA A 23 -78.46 -10.61 -2.26
CA ALA A 23 -79.77 -10.93 -2.82
C ALA A 23 -79.72 -12.19 -3.69
N VAL A 24 -78.66 -12.36 -4.49
CA VAL A 24 -78.44 -13.58 -5.30
C VAL A 24 -78.23 -14.80 -4.38
N LEU A 25 -77.43 -14.62 -3.33
CA LEU A 25 -77.15 -15.67 -2.35
C LEU A 25 -78.41 -16.07 -1.57
N LYS A 26 -79.17 -15.07 -1.12
CA LYS A 26 -80.41 -15.25 -0.37
C LYS A 26 -81.45 -15.99 -1.20
N SER A 27 -81.61 -15.63 -2.48
CA SER A 27 -82.51 -16.33 -3.40
C SER A 27 -82.12 -17.80 -3.60
N ALA A 28 -80.82 -18.10 -3.69
CA ALA A 28 -80.33 -19.48 -3.78
C ALA A 28 -80.60 -20.26 -2.47
N ILE A 29 -80.36 -19.66 -1.30
CA ILE A 29 -80.62 -20.31 0.00
C ILE A 29 -82.13 -20.56 0.21
N GLU A 30 -82.99 -19.60 -0.17
CA GLU A 30 -84.45 -19.74 -0.08
C GLU A 30 -85.00 -20.85 -0.99
N SER A 31 -84.27 -21.24 -2.04
CA SER A 31 -84.61 -22.40 -2.87
C SER A 31 -84.35 -23.76 -2.20
N GLY A 32 -83.83 -23.75 -0.97
CA GLY A 32 -83.57 -24.94 -0.14
C GLY A 32 -82.28 -25.68 -0.46
N TYR A 33 -81.58 -25.28 -1.52
CA TYR A 33 -80.34 -25.92 -1.98
C TYR A 33 -79.31 -24.90 -2.43
N LEU A 34 -78.07 -25.09 -1.98
CA LEU A 34 -76.92 -24.34 -2.45
C LEU A 34 -75.95 -25.30 -3.14
N GLY A 35 -76.10 -25.46 -4.46
CA GLY A 35 -75.47 -26.54 -5.20
C GLY A 35 -76.05 -27.90 -4.79
N GLN A 36 -75.21 -28.80 -4.27
CA GLN A 36 -75.63 -30.12 -3.76
C GLN A 36 -75.92 -30.14 -2.25
N LEU A 37 -75.76 -29.00 -1.57
CA LEU A 37 -75.96 -28.89 -0.13
C LEU A 37 -77.41 -28.49 0.16
N ALA A 38 -78.11 -29.27 0.99
CA ALA A 38 -79.41 -28.90 1.53
C ALA A 38 -79.21 -27.85 2.62
N VAL A 39 -79.91 -26.72 2.53
CA VAL A 39 -79.82 -25.62 3.50
C VAL A 39 -81.20 -25.42 4.14
N GLU A 40 -81.26 -25.47 5.47
CA GLU A 40 -82.49 -25.15 6.19
C GLU A 40 -82.77 -23.63 6.10
N PRO A 41 -83.90 -23.20 5.51
CA PRO A 41 -84.16 -21.78 5.22
C PRO A 41 -84.26 -20.85 6.45
N TRP A 42 -84.24 -21.41 7.66
CA TRP A 42 -84.46 -20.67 8.92
C TRP A 42 -83.21 -20.59 9.80
N SER A 43 -82.08 -21.18 9.39
CA SER A 43 -80.89 -21.35 10.24
C SER A 43 -79.60 -20.79 9.61
N TYR A 44 -79.69 -19.66 8.92
CA TYR A 44 -78.54 -19.00 8.29
C TYR A 44 -78.44 -17.51 8.67
N SER A 45 -77.23 -16.96 8.65
CA SER A 45 -77.00 -15.51 8.63
C SER A 45 -76.13 -15.15 7.43
N ILE A 46 -76.53 -14.12 6.68
CA ILE A 46 -75.74 -13.59 5.58
C ILE A 46 -75.10 -12.29 6.07
N THR A 47 -73.78 -12.28 6.13
CA THR A 47 -73.00 -11.06 6.38
C THR A 47 -72.27 -10.69 5.11
N GLU A 48 -72.58 -9.54 4.53
CA GLU A 48 -71.78 -9.01 3.42
C GLU A 48 -70.42 -8.55 3.93
N GLY A 49 -69.39 -9.29 3.54
CA GLY A 49 -68.01 -8.83 3.63
C GLY A 49 -67.62 -8.19 2.30
N ASP A 50 -66.88 -7.07 2.36
CA ASP A 50 -66.50 -6.24 1.21
C ASP A 50 -65.70 -6.97 0.10
N GLY A 51 -65.39 -8.27 0.22
CA GLY A 51 -64.57 -9.05 -0.72
C GLY A 51 -63.14 -8.52 -0.93
N LYS A 52 -62.79 -7.40 -0.29
CA LYS A 52 -61.50 -6.72 -0.42
C LYS A 52 -60.45 -7.51 0.33
N LEU A 53 -59.38 -7.86 -0.37
CA LEU A 53 -58.14 -8.38 0.20
C LEU A 53 -57.68 -7.46 1.35
N GLN A 54 -57.89 -7.90 2.59
CA GLN A 54 -57.54 -7.12 3.78
C GLN A 54 -56.08 -7.41 4.13
N VAL A 55 -55.24 -6.39 3.93
CA VAL A 55 -53.84 -6.43 4.32
C VAL A 55 -53.67 -5.64 5.60
N GLY A 56 -53.07 -6.27 6.60
CA GLY A 56 -52.58 -5.66 7.83
C GLY A 56 -51.06 -5.60 7.79
N LEU A 57 -50.49 -4.53 8.33
CA LEU A 57 -49.05 -4.39 8.50
C LEU A 57 -48.79 -3.88 9.90
N THR A 58 -48.11 -4.69 10.71
CA THR A 58 -47.71 -4.33 12.07
C THR A 58 -46.19 -4.36 12.18
N VAL A 59 -45.66 -3.59 13.11
CA VAL A 59 -44.24 -3.50 13.40
C VAL A 59 -43.99 -3.84 14.86
N ASN A 60 -42.95 -4.62 15.11
CA ASN A 60 -42.49 -4.94 16.45
C ASN A 60 -40.99 -4.58 16.58
N GLY A 61 -40.67 -3.79 17.58
CA GLY A 61 -39.33 -3.25 17.84
C GLY A 61 -39.26 -1.72 17.68
N PRO A 62 -38.22 -1.07 18.25
CA PRO A 62 -38.06 0.37 18.16
C PRO A 62 -37.31 0.79 16.88
N PHE A 63 -37.59 2.01 16.39
CA PHE A 63 -36.90 2.61 15.25
C PHE A 63 -35.56 3.27 15.65
N TYR A 64 -34.70 2.53 16.34
CA TYR A 64 -33.34 2.97 16.67
C TYR A 64 -32.31 2.24 15.83
N GLU A 65 -31.22 2.92 15.48
CA GLU A 65 -30.07 2.28 14.85
C GLU A 65 -29.56 1.11 15.70
N ASP A 66 -29.15 0.04 15.02
CA ASP A 66 -28.72 -1.25 15.57
C ASP A 66 -29.80 -2.08 16.30
N ALA A 67 -31.05 -1.62 16.33
CA ALA A 67 -32.17 -2.42 16.82
C ALA A 67 -32.53 -3.55 15.84
N ALA A 68 -33.20 -4.58 16.37
CA ALA A 68 -33.87 -5.60 15.57
C ALA A 68 -35.35 -5.23 15.39
N LEU A 69 -35.81 -5.20 14.15
CA LEU A 69 -37.21 -4.93 13.81
C LEU A 69 -37.81 -6.11 13.07
N THR A 70 -39.08 -6.37 13.33
CA THR A 70 -39.88 -7.35 12.59
C THR A 70 -41.18 -6.71 12.14
N PHE A 71 -41.38 -6.64 10.83
CA PHE A 71 -42.62 -6.27 10.19
C PHE A 71 -43.43 -7.53 9.91
N THR A 72 -44.69 -7.52 10.31
CA THR A 72 -45.62 -8.63 10.06
C THR A 72 -46.70 -8.16 9.13
N CYS A 73 -46.71 -8.69 7.92
CA CYS A 73 -47.75 -8.48 6.93
C CYS A 73 -48.74 -9.65 6.99
N THR A 74 -49.99 -9.35 7.33
CA THR A 74 -51.07 -10.32 7.40
C THR A 74 -52.03 -10.06 6.26
N ALA A 75 -52.40 -11.09 5.52
CA ALA A 75 -53.45 -11.01 4.51
C ALA A 75 -54.51 -12.06 4.81
N ASP A 76 -55.76 -11.61 4.91
CA ASP A 76 -56.91 -12.49 5.00
C ASP A 76 -57.41 -12.74 3.57
N ILE A 77 -57.25 -13.98 3.10
CA ILE A 77 -57.50 -14.38 1.70
C ILE A 77 -58.69 -15.33 1.63
N ILE A 78 -59.57 -15.07 0.67
CA ILE A 78 -60.75 -15.88 0.37
C ILE A 78 -60.45 -16.59 -0.96
N GLY A 79 -59.93 -17.83 -0.93
CA GLY A 79 -59.60 -18.59 -2.16
C GLY A 79 -58.33 -19.44 -2.08
N ASN A 80 -57.71 -19.71 -3.23
CA ASN A 80 -56.54 -20.58 -3.35
C ASN A 80 -55.24 -19.91 -2.83
N VAL A 81 -54.81 -20.30 -1.63
CA VAL A 81 -53.59 -19.83 -0.94
C VAL A 81 -52.28 -20.16 -1.70
N GLY A 82 -52.34 -21.07 -2.68
CA GLY A 82 -51.18 -21.47 -3.47
C GLY A 82 -50.66 -20.40 -4.44
N GLN A 83 -51.50 -19.43 -4.83
CA GLN A 83 -51.15 -18.41 -5.85
C GLN A 83 -50.92 -17.00 -5.27
N THR A 84 -51.00 -16.82 -3.96
CA THR A 84 -50.73 -15.52 -3.34
C THR A 84 -49.25 -15.13 -3.40
N THR A 85 -48.97 -13.94 -3.92
CA THR A 85 -47.63 -13.34 -3.94
C THR A 85 -47.57 -12.13 -3.03
N VAL A 86 -46.51 -12.04 -2.23
CA VAL A 86 -46.26 -10.89 -1.35
C VAL A 86 -44.95 -10.22 -1.75
N THR A 87 -45.04 -8.93 -2.06
CA THR A 87 -43.93 -8.10 -2.48
C THR A 87 -43.67 -7.05 -1.42
N TRP A 88 -42.43 -7.00 -0.92
CA TRP A 88 -41.97 -5.97 0.00
C TRP A 88 -41.20 -4.92 -0.78
N THR A 89 -41.52 -3.64 -0.57
CA THR A 89 -40.80 -2.53 -1.18
C THR A 89 -40.35 -1.52 -0.14
N LEU A 90 -39.11 -1.05 -0.21
CA LEU A 90 -38.60 0.06 0.59
C LEU A 90 -38.31 1.23 -0.35
N ASN A 91 -38.92 2.40 -0.11
CA ASN A 91 -38.81 3.56 -0.99
C ASN A 91 -39.13 3.23 -2.46
N ASN A 92 -40.16 2.42 -2.67
CA ASN A 92 -40.60 1.87 -3.96
C ASN A 92 -39.64 0.86 -4.63
N VAL A 93 -38.52 0.50 -4.00
CA VAL A 93 -37.62 -0.54 -4.53
C VAL A 93 -37.93 -1.90 -3.91
N VAL A 94 -38.07 -2.92 -4.75
CA VAL A 94 -38.41 -4.28 -4.32
C VAL A 94 -37.25 -4.91 -3.53
N LEU A 95 -37.56 -5.45 -2.35
CA LEU A 95 -36.62 -6.16 -1.51
C LEU A 95 -36.59 -7.65 -1.88
N ARG A 96 -35.44 -8.14 -2.34
CA ARG A 96 -35.18 -9.58 -2.58
C ARG A 96 -34.05 -10.11 -1.70
N PRO A 97 -34.26 -10.23 -0.38
CA PRO A 97 -33.21 -10.64 0.54
C PRO A 97 -32.68 -12.04 0.27
N THR A 98 -31.37 -12.20 0.45
CA THR A 98 -30.64 -13.48 0.32
C THR A 98 -30.26 -14.03 1.69
N SER A 99 -29.64 -15.20 1.76
CA SER A 99 -29.14 -15.78 3.02
C SER A 99 -28.12 -14.90 3.76
N LYS A 100 -27.41 -14.02 3.03
CA LYS A 100 -26.40 -13.09 3.57
C LYS A 100 -26.97 -11.69 3.88
N SER A 101 -28.18 -11.37 3.43
CA SER A 101 -28.79 -10.05 3.60
C SER A 101 -29.18 -9.80 5.07
N ARG A 102 -29.16 -8.53 5.50
CA ARG A 102 -29.64 -8.16 6.86
C ARG A 102 -31.14 -8.35 6.98
N TRP A 103 -31.84 -8.05 5.89
CA TRP A 103 -33.26 -8.30 5.73
C TRP A 103 -33.50 -9.80 5.53
N LYS A 104 -34.53 -10.33 6.18
CA LYS A 104 -34.92 -11.74 6.08
C LYS A 104 -36.43 -11.83 5.93
N ILE A 105 -36.89 -12.59 4.94
CA ILE A 105 -38.31 -12.88 4.75
C ILE A 105 -38.60 -14.29 5.25
N LYS A 106 -39.61 -14.42 6.10
CA LYS A 106 -40.11 -15.69 6.60
C LYS A 106 -41.62 -15.77 6.35
N ARG A 107 -42.04 -16.82 5.64
CA ARG A 107 -43.47 -17.18 5.56
C ARG A 107 -43.81 -18.03 6.78
N LEU A 108 -44.80 -17.61 7.56
CA LEU A 108 -45.36 -18.43 8.63
C LEU A 108 -46.46 -19.34 8.06
N GLN A 109 -46.71 -20.47 8.73
CA GLN A 109 -47.74 -21.41 8.29
C GLN A 109 -49.12 -20.74 8.25
N PRO A 110 -49.89 -20.88 7.15
CA PRO A 110 -51.23 -20.33 7.07
C PRO A 110 -52.16 -21.03 8.08
N SER A 111 -53.06 -20.26 8.70
CA SER A 111 -54.13 -20.86 9.50
C SER A 111 -55.02 -21.73 8.61
N ARG A 112 -55.42 -22.92 9.09
CA ARG A 112 -56.34 -23.81 8.35
C ARG A 112 -57.81 -23.39 8.44
N LEU A 113 -58.10 -22.30 9.15
CA LEU A 113 -59.43 -21.71 9.28
C LEU A 113 -59.63 -20.69 8.16
N ILE A 114 -60.83 -20.68 7.59
CA ILE A 114 -61.26 -19.74 6.55
C ILE A 114 -61.83 -18.49 7.25
N PRO A 115 -61.51 -17.26 6.80
CA PRO A 115 -60.60 -16.91 5.70
C PRO A 115 -59.16 -17.31 5.99
N PHE A 116 -58.44 -17.79 4.95
CA PHE A 116 -57.05 -18.24 5.11
C PHE A 116 -56.17 -17.03 5.42
N ARG A 117 -55.68 -16.95 6.66
CA ARG A 117 -54.73 -15.93 7.06
C ARG A 117 -53.33 -16.35 6.69
N VAL A 118 -52.71 -15.60 5.77
CA VAL A 118 -51.30 -15.76 5.44
C VAL A 118 -50.50 -14.68 6.15
N VAL A 119 -49.43 -15.09 6.81
CA VAL A 119 -48.58 -14.20 7.60
C VAL A 119 -47.16 -14.25 7.03
N TYR A 120 -46.68 -13.10 6.58
CA TYR A 120 -45.30 -12.90 6.14
C TYR A 120 -44.59 -11.99 7.13
N GLN A 121 -43.42 -12.42 7.58
CA GLN A 121 -42.55 -11.62 8.42
C GLN A 121 -41.35 -11.16 7.61
N LEU A 122 -41.09 -9.85 7.65
CA LEU A 122 -39.85 -9.24 7.18
C LEU A 122 -39.09 -8.75 8.41
N SER A 123 -37.94 -9.32 8.71
CA SER A 123 -37.09 -8.90 9.82
C SER A 123 -35.79 -8.27 9.32
N VAL A 124 -35.25 -7.33 10.09
CA VAL A 124 -33.94 -6.69 9.83
C VAL A 124 -33.15 -6.62 11.12
N ASN A 125 -31.87 -7.03 11.05
CA ASN A 125 -30.93 -6.92 12.17
C ASN A 125 -29.48 -6.90 11.64
N PRO A 126 -28.66 -5.88 11.95
CA PRO A 126 -29.02 -4.63 12.63
C PRO A 126 -29.75 -3.66 11.70
N LEU A 127 -30.69 -2.86 12.22
CA LEU A 127 -31.29 -1.72 11.51
C LEU A 127 -30.28 -0.58 11.35
N LYS A 128 -30.29 0.12 10.21
CA LYS A 128 -29.41 1.27 9.95
C LYS A 128 -30.21 2.54 9.68
N VAL A 129 -29.62 3.71 9.95
CA VAL A 129 -30.27 5.02 9.71
C VAL A 129 -30.73 5.16 8.26
N ARG A 130 -29.94 4.65 7.31
CA ARG A 130 -30.27 4.60 5.87
C ARG A 130 -31.50 3.78 5.50
N ASP A 131 -31.96 2.89 6.39
CA ASP A 131 -33.17 2.11 6.13
C ASP A 131 -34.45 2.97 6.30
N SER A 132 -34.31 4.21 6.75
CA SER A 132 -35.42 5.17 6.86
C SER A 132 -36.12 5.36 5.53
N GLY A 133 -37.45 5.33 5.54
CA GLY A 133 -38.22 5.37 4.31
C GLY A 133 -39.63 4.83 4.44
N LYS A 134 -40.28 4.71 3.29
CA LYS A 134 -41.62 4.14 3.17
C LYS A 134 -41.50 2.66 2.87
N LEU A 135 -41.76 1.81 3.86
CA LEU A 135 -41.83 0.37 3.70
C LEU A 135 -43.26 -0.04 3.35
N SER A 136 -43.45 -0.75 2.25
CA SER A 136 -44.76 -1.24 1.80
C SER A 136 -44.76 -2.75 1.68
N CYS A 137 -45.83 -3.37 2.18
CA CYS A 137 -46.18 -4.76 1.87
C CYS A 137 -47.35 -4.75 0.89
N SER A 138 -47.14 -5.30 -0.30
CA SER A 138 -48.16 -5.47 -1.34
C SER A 138 -48.49 -6.95 -1.48
N VAL A 139 -49.76 -7.30 -1.36
CA VAL A 139 -50.25 -8.67 -1.49
C VAL A 139 -51.10 -8.73 -2.74
N THR A 140 -50.84 -9.74 -3.58
CA THR A 140 -51.66 -10.08 -4.75
C THR A 140 -52.21 -11.48 -4.53
N ASP A 141 -53.53 -11.65 -4.67
CA ASP A 141 -54.17 -12.97 -4.58
C ASP A 141 -54.16 -13.73 -5.92
N GLY A 142 -54.67 -14.97 -5.91
CA GLY A 142 -54.75 -15.81 -7.12
C GLY A 142 -55.72 -15.29 -8.21
N TYR A 143 -56.47 -14.23 -7.91
CA TYR A 143 -57.39 -13.56 -8.84
C TYR A 143 -56.87 -12.19 -9.29
N ASN A 144 -55.59 -11.88 -9.03
CA ASN A 144 -54.93 -10.60 -9.31
C ASN A 144 -55.52 -9.39 -8.56
N LEU A 145 -56.27 -9.59 -7.47
CA LEU A 145 -56.62 -8.50 -6.57
C LEU A 145 -55.38 -8.08 -5.79
N GLN A 146 -55.05 -6.79 -5.86
CA GLN A 146 -53.90 -6.20 -5.17
C GLN A 146 -54.35 -5.29 -4.05
N SER A 147 -53.70 -5.43 -2.90
CA SER A 147 -53.88 -4.56 -1.75
C SER A 147 -52.53 -4.34 -1.08
N ASN A 148 -52.28 -3.13 -0.62
CA ASN A 148 -51.03 -2.79 0.02
C ASN A 148 -51.23 -2.02 1.33
N ARG A 149 -50.21 -2.11 2.18
CA ARG A 149 -50.08 -1.33 3.40
C ARG A 149 -48.69 -0.80 3.52
N THR A 150 -48.57 0.43 4.02
CA THR A 150 -47.31 1.14 4.08
C THR A 150 -47.08 1.67 5.48
N ILE A 151 -45.86 1.52 5.99
CA ILE A 151 -45.39 2.13 7.23
C ILE A 151 -44.26 3.09 6.88
N GLN A 152 -44.33 4.31 7.43
CA GLN A 152 -43.23 5.25 7.38
C GLN A 152 -42.26 4.94 8.53
N MET A 153 -41.03 4.56 8.21
CA MET A 153 -39.99 4.30 9.18
C MET A 153 -39.02 5.48 9.21
N LYS A 154 -38.83 6.08 10.39
CA LYS A 154 -37.79 7.08 10.64
C LYS A 154 -36.84 6.51 11.68
N VAL A 155 -35.70 6.00 11.22
CA VAL A 155 -34.68 5.40 12.09
C VAL A 155 -33.85 6.51 12.72
N LEU A 156 -33.81 6.54 14.05
CA LEU A 156 -33.02 7.51 14.80
C LEU A 156 -31.67 6.90 15.17
N GLY A 157 -30.60 7.63 14.85
CA GLY A 157 -29.22 7.26 15.19
C GLY A 157 -28.75 8.00 16.43
N LYS A 158 -27.77 7.43 17.13
CA LYS A 158 -27.05 8.16 18.19
C LYS A 158 -26.30 9.35 17.59
N PRO A 159 -26.11 10.45 18.34
CA PRO A 159 -25.43 11.62 17.81
C PRO A 159 -23.96 11.31 17.56
N ILE A 160 -23.42 11.81 16.46
CA ILE A 160 -21.99 11.77 16.15
C ILE A 160 -21.37 13.03 16.75
N VAL A 161 -20.40 12.84 17.62
CA VAL A 161 -19.77 13.92 18.39
C VAL A 161 -18.36 14.15 17.84
N PHE A 162 -18.01 15.41 17.62
CA PHE A 162 -16.70 15.86 17.21
C PHE A 162 -16.15 16.85 18.23
N ILE A 163 -14.84 16.82 18.45
CA ILE A 163 -14.16 17.78 19.32
C ILE A 163 -12.90 18.32 18.62
N GLY A 164 -12.78 19.64 18.55
CA GLY A 164 -11.73 20.34 17.84
C GLY A 164 -11.02 21.35 18.74
N PRO A 165 -9.68 21.32 18.86
CA PRO A 165 -8.77 20.30 18.32
C PRO A 165 -8.81 19.01 19.17
N MET A 166 -8.68 17.82 18.55
CA MET A 166 -8.52 16.56 19.32
C MET A 166 -7.21 16.48 20.09
N SER A 167 -6.21 17.23 19.64
CA SER A 167 -4.92 17.36 20.30
C SER A 167 -4.29 18.69 19.94
N ALA A 168 -3.75 19.40 20.93
CA ALA A 168 -2.99 20.62 20.70
C ALA A 168 -1.84 20.75 21.71
N GLY A 169 -0.76 21.36 21.25
CA GLY A 169 0.36 21.80 22.08
C GLY A 169 0.34 23.32 22.18
N ILE A 170 0.36 23.87 23.39
CA ILE A 170 0.32 25.32 23.63
C ILE A 170 1.33 25.72 24.71
N MET A 171 1.74 26.99 24.69
CA MET A 171 2.64 27.55 25.69
C MET A 171 1.89 27.86 26.99
N GLN A 172 2.60 27.80 28.10
CA GLN A 172 2.06 28.14 29.41
C GLN A 172 1.53 29.58 29.41
N GLY A 173 0.29 29.76 29.84
CA GLY A 173 -0.40 31.05 29.85
C GLY A 173 -1.20 31.37 28.57
N GLU A 174 -1.14 30.53 27.54
CA GLU A 174 -1.97 30.73 26.34
C GLU A 174 -3.45 30.42 26.58
N THR A 175 -4.28 30.89 25.65
CA THR A 175 -5.72 30.62 25.62
C THR A 175 -6.04 29.68 24.47
N ILE A 176 -6.83 28.64 24.73
CA ILE A 176 -7.27 27.70 23.70
C ILE A 176 -8.79 27.55 23.65
N PRO A 177 -9.41 27.72 22.47
CA PRO A 177 -10.79 27.31 22.24
C PRO A 177 -10.85 25.81 21.88
N VAL A 178 -11.73 25.09 22.56
CA VAL A 178 -12.08 23.69 22.28
C VAL A 178 -13.56 23.67 21.90
N GLU A 179 -13.85 23.37 20.65
CA GLU A 179 -15.20 23.28 20.11
C GLU A 179 -15.67 21.81 20.15
N CYS A 180 -16.83 21.56 20.74
CA CYS A 180 -17.56 20.32 20.60
C CYS A 180 -18.72 20.54 19.64
N PHE A 181 -18.74 19.77 18.56
CA PHE A 181 -19.75 19.87 17.50
C PHE A 181 -20.49 18.53 17.38
N ILE A 182 -21.82 18.57 17.29
CA ILE A 182 -22.65 17.37 17.25
C ILE A 182 -23.48 17.33 15.97
N LEU A 183 -23.34 16.23 15.23
CA LEU A 183 -24.26 15.86 14.16
C LEU A 183 -25.29 14.87 14.72
N SER A 184 -26.56 15.25 14.71
CA SER A 184 -27.65 14.41 15.20
C SER A 184 -28.69 14.17 14.10
N ASN A 185 -29.24 12.95 14.04
CA ASN A 185 -30.44 12.63 13.28
C ASN A 185 -31.46 11.99 14.24
N PRO A 186 -32.49 12.73 14.70
CA PRO A 186 -32.98 14.03 14.20
C PRO A 186 -32.11 15.21 14.65
N SER A 187 -32.21 16.35 13.96
CA SER A 187 -31.33 17.52 14.12
C SER A 187 -31.29 18.14 15.53
N GLU A 188 -32.17 17.71 16.44
CA GLU A 188 -32.28 18.22 17.79
C GLU A 188 -31.31 17.50 18.74
N VAL A 189 -30.34 18.25 19.26
CA VAL A 189 -29.45 17.82 20.34
C VAL A 189 -30.14 18.16 21.67
N ARG A 190 -30.36 17.15 22.53
CA ARG A 190 -30.99 17.36 23.83
C ARG A 190 -30.03 17.94 24.86
N GLU A 191 -28.78 17.47 24.85
CA GLU A 191 -27.79 17.83 25.86
C GLU A 191 -26.36 17.64 25.34
N ILE A 192 -25.46 18.56 25.70
CA ILE A 192 -24.00 18.42 25.57
C ILE A 192 -23.41 18.38 26.97
N LYS A 193 -22.63 17.35 27.27
CA LYS A 193 -21.92 17.20 28.55
C LYS A 193 -20.43 17.33 28.32
N TRP A 194 -19.79 18.17 29.13
CA TRP A 194 -18.34 18.31 29.17
C TRP A 194 -17.73 17.57 30.34
N PHE A 195 -16.53 17.06 30.14
CA PHE A 195 -15.70 16.46 31.17
C PHE A 195 -14.31 17.06 31.12
N LYS A 196 -13.70 17.25 32.29
CA LYS A 196 -12.32 17.68 32.46
C LYS A 196 -11.59 16.61 33.26
N ASN A 197 -10.56 16.02 32.67
CA ASN A 197 -9.77 14.92 33.26
C ASN A 197 -10.67 13.78 33.80
N GLY A 198 -11.67 13.37 33.02
CA GLY A 198 -12.61 12.29 33.37
C GLY A 198 -13.77 12.68 34.28
N LYS A 199 -13.83 13.92 34.82
CA LYS A 199 -14.91 14.37 35.71
C LYS A 199 -15.86 15.35 35.01
N LEU A 200 -17.16 15.25 35.30
CA LEU A 200 -18.18 16.15 34.75
C LEU A 200 -17.84 17.63 35.04
N PHE A 201 -17.94 18.47 34.03
CA PHE A 201 -17.56 19.87 34.04
C PHE A 201 -18.70 20.72 33.47
N ASN A 202 -19.23 21.66 34.25
CA ASN A 202 -20.38 22.48 33.85
C ASN A 202 -20.02 23.93 33.51
N GLY A 203 -18.74 24.24 33.22
CA GLY A 203 -18.32 25.54 32.69
C GLY A 203 -18.73 26.73 33.56
N SER A 204 -18.05 26.96 34.69
CA SER A 204 -18.32 28.12 35.56
C SER A 204 -17.10 28.50 36.41
N LYS A 205 -15.94 28.75 35.79
CA LYS A 205 -14.78 29.37 36.44
C LYS A 205 -14.34 30.59 35.63
N HIS A 206 -13.72 31.57 36.29
CA HIS A 206 -13.26 32.80 35.64
C HIS A 206 -12.41 32.55 34.38
N ASP A 207 -11.61 31.49 34.39
CA ASP A 207 -10.68 31.15 33.30
C ASP A 207 -11.20 30.08 32.33
N GLU A 208 -12.42 29.54 32.54
CA GLU A 208 -13.01 28.48 31.71
C GLU A 208 -14.49 28.78 31.42
N VAL A 209 -14.79 29.19 30.19
CA VAL A 209 -16.12 29.64 29.77
C VAL A 209 -16.63 28.79 28.62
N ILE A 210 -17.84 28.25 28.74
CA ILE A 210 -18.53 27.53 27.66
C ILE A 210 -19.53 28.48 27.00
N ARG A 211 -19.51 28.55 25.67
CA ARG A 211 -20.45 29.32 24.86
C ARG A 211 -21.16 28.38 23.89
N LYS A 212 -22.47 28.56 23.71
CA LYS A 212 -23.20 27.83 22.67
C LYS A 212 -22.89 28.44 21.30
N GLY A 213 -22.59 27.58 20.33
CA GLY A 213 -22.44 27.99 18.93
C GLY A 213 -23.77 28.23 18.24
N PRO A 214 -23.77 28.57 16.94
CA PRO A 214 -24.98 28.79 16.17
C PRO A 214 -25.87 27.52 16.19
N GLU A 215 -27.19 27.70 16.27
CA GLU A 215 -28.20 26.62 16.17
C GLU A 215 -28.23 25.57 17.30
N GLY A 216 -27.40 25.70 18.36
CA GLY A 216 -27.43 24.80 19.51
C GLY A 216 -26.86 23.39 19.28
N THR A 217 -26.25 23.16 18.11
CA THR A 217 -25.58 21.90 17.73
C THR A 217 -24.10 21.86 18.10
N SER A 218 -23.57 22.95 18.67
CA SER A 218 -22.18 23.07 19.10
C SER A 218 -22.02 23.88 20.39
N GLU A 219 -20.96 23.58 21.12
CA GLU A 219 -20.49 24.35 22.27
C GLU A 219 -18.98 24.58 22.17
N ILE A 220 -18.53 25.79 22.49
CA ILE A 220 -17.12 26.17 22.49
C ILE A 220 -16.68 26.45 23.93
N LEU A 221 -15.80 25.61 24.46
CA LEU A 221 -15.10 25.79 25.71
C LEU A 221 -13.84 26.62 25.47
N THR A 222 -13.75 27.80 26.07
CA THR A 222 -12.53 28.62 26.04
C THR A 222 -11.83 28.54 27.39
N HIS A 223 -10.62 27.97 27.42
CA HIS A 223 -9.76 28.00 28.61
C HIS A 223 -8.66 29.05 28.45
N ARG A 224 -8.70 30.08 29.28
CA ARG A 224 -7.72 31.17 29.35
C ARG A 224 -6.58 30.82 30.33
N ASN A 225 -5.39 31.31 30.04
CA ASN A 225 -4.24 31.26 30.94
C ASN A 225 -3.92 29.85 31.47
N ILE A 226 -3.88 28.87 30.58
CA ILE A 226 -3.71 27.48 30.96
C ILE A 226 -2.28 27.18 31.46
N GLN A 227 -2.18 26.49 32.60
CA GLN A 227 -0.91 26.28 33.31
C GLN A 227 -0.38 24.84 33.24
N ARG A 228 -1.25 23.85 32.99
CA ARG A 228 -0.92 22.42 33.03
C ARG A 228 -1.70 21.66 31.97
N ASN A 229 -1.18 20.49 31.58
CA ASN A 229 -1.88 19.56 30.68
C ASN A 229 -3.31 19.30 31.16
N VAL A 230 -4.24 19.29 30.22
CA VAL A 230 -5.65 19.05 30.48
C VAL A 230 -6.25 18.21 29.38
N ILE A 231 -7.13 17.30 29.76
CA ILE A 231 -7.93 16.53 28.83
C ILE A 231 -9.37 17.03 28.96
N TYR A 232 -9.91 17.57 27.87
CA TYR A 232 -11.32 17.86 27.74
C TYR A 232 -11.99 16.72 27.01
N GLU A 233 -13.19 16.35 27.43
CA GLU A 233 -13.98 15.38 26.70
C GLU A 233 -15.41 15.92 26.57
N CYS A 234 -16.06 15.63 25.45
CA CYS A 234 -17.44 15.99 25.27
C CYS A 234 -18.28 14.81 24.80
N LEU A 235 -19.56 14.83 25.18
CA LEU A 235 -20.54 13.82 24.85
C LEU A 235 -21.86 14.50 24.49
N GLY A 236 -22.42 14.10 23.36
CA GLY A 236 -23.74 14.53 22.89
C GLY A 236 -24.81 13.50 23.23
N LYS A 237 -26.02 13.97 23.53
CA LYS A 237 -27.20 13.12 23.77
C LYS A 237 -28.38 13.59 22.93
N ASN A 238 -29.06 12.64 22.29
CA ASN A 238 -30.33 12.86 21.61
C ASN A 238 -31.38 11.83 22.08
N GLU A 239 -32.50 11.70 21.37
CA GLU A 239 -33.58 10.77 21.71
C GLU A 239 -33.17 9.29 21.58
N ALA A 240 -32.25 8.97 20.66
CA ALA A 240 -31.73 7.62 20.45
C ALA A 240 -30.66 7.22 21.49
N GLY A 241 -30.15 8.18 22.27
CA GLY A 241 -29.23 7.94 23.37
C GLY A 241 -27.98 8.83 23.32
N GLU A 242 -26.93 8.37 23.99
CA GLU A 242 -25.65 9.06 24.07
C GLU A 242 -24.71 8.62 22.94
N GLY A 243 -24.10 9.60 22.29
CA GLY A 243 -23.05 9.40 21.29
C GLY A 243 -21.72 8.99 21.94
N PRO A 244 -20.71 8.66 21.12
CA PRO A 244 -19.38 8.37 21.64
C PRO A 244 -18.81 9.60 22.37
N LYS A 245 -18.14 9.35 23.50
CA LYS A 245 -17.37 10.37 24.19
C LYS A 245 -16.08 10.62 23.42
N VAL A 246 -15.86 11.85 22.99
CA VAL A 246 -14.64 12.25 22.25
C VAL A 246 -13.74 13.10 23.12
N MET A 247 -12.42 13.00 22.93
CA MET A 247 -11.42 13.63 23.78
C MET A 247 -10.53 14.61 23.02
N SER A 248 -10.21 15.71 23.68
CA SER A 248 -9.27 16.76 23.29
C SER A 248 -8.13 16.79 24.31
N ASN A 249 -6.92 16.41 23.87
CA ASN A 249 -5.74 16.38 24.71
C ASN A 249 -4.89 17.65 24.51
N ILE A 250 -4.89 18.53 25.51
CA ILE A 250 -4.15 19.77 25.49
C ILE A 250 -2.88 19.60 26.33
N THR A 251 -1.74 19.66 25.67
CA THR A 251 -0.43 19.60 26.33
C THR A 251 0.13 21.01 26.47
N VAL A 252 0.49 21.39 27.70
CA VAL A 252 0.98 22.72 28.06
C VAL A 252 2.46 22.66 28.33
N TYR A 253 3.19 23.64 27.80
CA TYR A 253 4.64 23.65 27.82
C TYR A 253 5.21 24.91 28.45
N VAL A 254 6.24 24.73 29.28
CA VAL A 254 6.92 25.80 30.01
C VAL A 254 8.05 26.38 29.14
N GLU A 255 8.18 27.70 29.14
CA GLU A 255 9.23 28.42 28.42
C GLU A 255 10.62 28.11 29.00
N GLY A 256 11.60 27.72 28.17
CA GLY A 256 12.99 27.44 28.59
C GLY A 256 13.60 26.11 28.11
N GLU A 257 12.84 25.23 27.47
CA GLU A 257 13.38 24.01 26.85
C GLU A 257 13.57 24.20 25.34
N SER A 258 14.79 23.96 24.83
CA SER A 258 15.05 23.90 23.39
C SER A 258 14.26 22.76 22.75
N ARG A 259 13.21 23.08 22.00
CA ARG A 259 12.30 22.10 21.43
C ARG A 259 12.24 22.20 19.93
N ILE A 260 12.20 21.04 19.30
CA ILE A 260 12.12 20.89 17.86
C ILE A 260 10.65 21.11 17.46
N LEU A 261 10.40 22.00 16.49
CA LEU A 261 9.08 22.40 16.03
C LEU A 261 8.92 22.08 14.54
N CYS A 262 7.72 21.69 14.15
CA CYS A 262 7.27 21.80 12.78
C CYS A 262 6.70 23.21 12.56
N TYR A 263 7.21 23.90 11.54
CA TYR A 263 6.77 25.23 11.16
C TYR A 263 5.40 25.22 10.48
N ILE A 264 4.81 26.41 10.33
CA ILE A 264 3.55 26.55 9.61
C ILE A 264 3.69 26.01 8.18
N ASP A 265 2.72 25.20 7.75
CA ASP A 265 2.73 24.60 6.42
C ASP A 265 1.30 24.53 5.89
N THR A 266 1.13 24.57 4.57
CA THR A 266 -0.18 24.41 3.92
C THR A 266 -0.12 23.25 2.96
N ASP A 267 -1.00 22.26 3.16
CA ASP A 267 -1.01 21.08 2.30
C ASP A 267 -1.70 21.32 0.95
N ARG A 268 -1.63 20.31 0.08
CA ARG A 268 -2.18 20.31 -1.28
C ARG A 268 -3.69 20.54 -1.35
N PHE A 269 -4.42 20.27 -0.26
CA PHE A 269 -5.86 20.53 -0.16
C PHE A 269 -6.17 21.85 0.57
N GLY A 270 -5.15 22.68 0.79
CA GLY A 270 -5.26 24.00 1.39
C GLY A 270 -5.44 24.00 2.90
N THR A 271 -5.22 22.88 3.62
CA THR A 271 -5.28 22.87 5.08
C THR A 271 -4.01 23.49 5.65
N VAL A 272 -4.18 24.55 6.45
CA VAL A 272 -3.08 25.22 7.14
C VAL A 272 -2.77 24.45 8.41
N TRP A 273 -1.53 24.05 8.62
CA TRP A 273 -1.00 23.38 9.79
C TRP A 273 -0.18 24.38 10.58
N ASN A 274 -0.64 24.76 11.78
CA ASN A 274 0.05 25.75 12.62
C ASN A 274 1.33 25.16 13.22
N TRP A 275 2.18 26.02 13.79
CA TRP A 275 3.36 25.58 14.53
C TRP A 275 3.00 24.45 15.51
N THR A 276 3.76 23.37 15.49
CA THR A 276 3.45 22.15 16.26
C THR A 276 4.74 21.53 16.77
N ILE A 277 4.75 21.04 18.01
CA ILE A 277 5.92 20.41 18.60
C ILE A 277 6.16 19.01 18.03
N ALA A 278 7.44 18.69 17.84
CA ALA A 278 7.91 17.38 17.38
C ALA A 278 7.34 16.22 18.24
N GLY A 279 6.74 15.24 17.58
CA GLY A 279 6.10 14.07 18.18
C GLY A 279 4.58 14.16 18.33
N ILE A 280 3.97 15.34 18.11
CA ILE A 280 2.52 15.51 18.21
C ILE A 280 1.84 15.17 16.88
N THR A 281 0.70 14.51 16.97
CA THR A 281 -0.26 14.40 15.86
C THR A 281 -1.33 15.46 16.05
N VAL A 282 -1.57 16.29 15.03
CA VAL A 282 -2.62 17.30 15.00
C VAL A 282 -3.77 16.75 14.17
N VAL A 283 -5.00 16.93 14.64
CA VAL A 283 -6.22 16.54 13.93
C VAL A 283 -7.09 17.76 13.71
N LYS A 284 -7.62 17.90 12.48
CA LYS A 284 -8.50 18.98 12.06
C LYS A 284 -9.72 18.42 11.32
N PRO A 285 -10.86 19.12 11.31
CA PRO A 285 -11.97 18.75 10.43
C PRO A 285 -11.55 18.86 8.96
N CYS A 286 -12.11 18.01 8.09
CA CYS A 286 -11.91 18.12 6.65
C CYS A 286 -12.48 19.46 6.13
N LYS A 287 -11.87 20.03 5.10
CA LYS A 287 -12.33 21.28 4.48
C LYS A 287 -13.39 21.04 3.40
N GLY A 288 -14.21 22.06 3.13
CA GLY A 288 -15.18 22.04 2.03
C GLY A 288 -16.38 21.13 2.29
N ASN A 289 -16.86 20.44 1.24
CA ASN A 289 -18.03 19.55 1.31
C ASN A 289 -17.69 18.12 1.77
N GLN A 290 -16.59 17.93 2.50
CA GLN A 290 -16.12 16.64 2.98
C GLN A 290 -16.59 16.36 4.42
N ARG A 291 -16.85 15.10 4.74
CA ARG A 291 -17.08 14.61 6.11
C ARG A 291 -15.82 13.94 6.64
N GLY A 292 -15.61 14.03 7.95
CA GLY A 292 -14.55 13.34 8.68
C GLY A 292 -13.46 14.28 9.20
N GLU A 293 -12.28 13.71 9.41
CA GLU A 293 -11.12 14.40 9.98
C GLU A 293 -9.85 14.14 9.17
N VAL A 294 -8.97 15.13 9.13
CA VAL A 294 -7.61 15.02 8.61
C VAL A 294 -6.63 15.07 9.76
N SER A 295 -5.66 14.16 9.77
CA SER A 295 -4.62 14.15 10.80
C SER A 295 -3.23 14.29 10.20
N ARG A 296 -2.31 14.96 10.89
CA ARG A 296 -0.93 15.10 10.44
C ARG A 296 0.03 15.00 11.60
N VAL A 297 1.09 14.23 11.41
CA VAL A 297 2.09 13.98 12.46
C VAL A 297 3.28 14.89 12.27
N CYS A 298 3.60 15.71 13.28
CA CYS A 298 4.89 16.36 13.38
C CYS A 298 5.89 15.33 13.93
N ASN A 299 6.89 14.93 13.15
CA ASN A 299 7.81 13.88 13.57
C ASN A 299 8.77 14.39 14.67
N LYS A 300 9.49 13.48 15.34
CA LYS A 300 10.48 13.83 16.40
C LYS A 300 11.63 14.75 15.92
N LYS A 301 11.81 14.90 14.60
CA LYS A 301 12.83 15.75 13.96
C LYS A 301 12.28 17.12 13.54
N GLY A 302 11.03 17.46 13.85
CA GLY A 302 10.44 18.76 13.48
C GLY A 302 10.02 18.87 12.03
N VAL A 303 9.83 17.74 11.36
CA VAL A 303 9.37 17.70 9.97
C VAL A 303 7.97 17.11 9.93
N TRP A 304 7.08 17.81 9.24
CA TRP A 304 5.72 17.34 9.00
C TRP A 304 5.73 16.06 8.15
N ARG A 305 4.99 15.04 8.58
CA ARG A 305 4.64 13.91 7.71
C ARG A 305 3.54 14.30 6.72
N ILE A 306 3.31 13.45 5.73
CA ILE A 306 2.16 13.58 4.82
C ILE A 306 0.86 13.56 5.65
N PRO A 307 -0.07 14.51 5.42
CA PRO A 307 -1.37 14.47 6.09
C PRO A 307 -2.18 13.25 5.67
N ASP A 308 -2.87 12.66 6.64
CA ASP A 308 -3.73 11.49 6.48
C ASP A 308 -5.17 11.95 6.23
N TYR A 309 -5.58 11.82 4.97
CA TYR A 309 -6.92 12.15 4.47
C TYR A 309 -7.86 10.94 4.40
N SER A 310 -7.48 9.80 5.01
CA SER A 310 -8.19 8.53 4.82
C SER A 310 -9.59 8.50 5.45
N SER A 311 -9.88 9.46 6.34
CA SER A 311 -11.20 9.69 6.93
C SER A 311 -11.99 10.82 6.24
N CYS A 312 -11.39 11.55 5.29
CA CYS A 312 -12.05 12.65 4.58
C CYS A 312 -12.75 12.15 3.31
N VAL A 313 -14.08 12.14 3.32
CA VAL A 313 -14.90 11.66 2.20
C VAL A 313 -15.90 12.74 1.77
N ARG A 314 -15.98 13.03 0.47
CA ARG A 314 -17.00 13.94 -0.09
C ARG A 314 -18.42 13.39 0.12
N LYS A 315 -19.40 14.26 0.40
CA LYS A 315 -20.79 13.84 0.67
C LYS A 315 -21.42 13.05 -0.47
N GLU A 316 -21.04 13.36 -1.70
CA GLU A 316 -21.47 12.69 -2.92
C GLU A 316 -21.02 11.22 -2.94
N PHE A 317 -19.76 10.95 -2.54
CA PHE A 317 -19.25 9.59 -2.37
C PHE A 317 -19.96 8.86 -1.22
N VAL A 318 -20.24 9.54 -0.11
CA VAL A 318 -20.99 8.95 1.02
C VAL A 318 -22.37 8.47 0.56
N SER A 319 -23.09 9.28 -0.21
CA SER A 319 -24.40 8.91 -0.76
C SER A 319 -24.33 7.65 -1.63
N ILE A 320 -23.34 7.57 -2.53
CA ILE A 320 -23.20 6.41 -3.43
C ILE A 320 -22.78 5.16 -2.67
N VAL A 321 -21.93 5.29 -1.65
CA VAL A 321 -21.58 4.15 -0.78
C VAL A 321 -22.83 3.62 -0.09
N GLU A 322 -23.68 4.50 0.46
CA GLU A 322 -24.94 4.09 1.07
C GLU A 322 -25.87 3.38 0.06
N GLU A 323 -26.03 3.93 -1.15
CA GLU A 323 -26.78 3.31 -2.26
C GLU A 323 -26.21 1.93 -2.63
N ALA A 324 -24.90 1.80 -2.77
CA ALA A 324 -24.24 0.53 -3.12
C ALA A 324 -24.34 -0.52 -2.00
N GLU A 325 -24.41 -0.10 -0.74
CA GLU A 325 -24.63 -1.03 0.36
C GLU A 325 -26.05 -1.61 0.39
N HIS A 326 -27.05 -0.91 -0.18
CA HIS A 326 -28.38 -1.47 -0.37
C HIS A 326 -28.38 -2.67 -1.36
N LEU A 327 -27.41 -2.75 -2.27
CA LEU A 327 -27.28 -3.90 -3.18
C LEU A 327 -27.04 -5.22 -2.41
N LYS A 328 -26.36 -5.18 -1.27
CA LYS A 328 -26.16 -6.34 -0.37
C LYS A 328 -27.48 -6.85 0.23
N ASP A 329 -28.49 -5.99 0.30
CA ASP A 329 -29.76 -6.26 0.97
C ASP A 329 -30.87 -6.78 0.06
N GLY A 330 -30.67 -6.87 -1.27
CA GLY A 330 -31.74 -7.40 -2.14
C GLY A 330 -32.24 -6.50 -3.27
N VAL A 331 -31.67 -5.32 -3.43
CA VAL A 331 -32.20 -4.23 -4.27
C VAL A 331 -31.94 -4.49 -5.77
N GLU A 332 -32.81 -4.01 -6.67
CA GLU A 332 -32.86 -4.35 -8.11
C GLU A 332 -31.81 -3.65 -9.01
N LYS A 333 -31.67 -4.18 -10.24
CA LYS A 333 -30.70 -3.83 -11.30
C LYS A 333 -30.69 -2.36 -11.73
N GLU A 334 -31.83 -1.67 -11.71
CA GLU A 334 -31.96 -0.27 -12.14
C GLU A 334 -31.10 0.69 -11.29
N VAL A 335 -30.79 0.29 -10.05
CA VAL A 335 -29.94 1.04 -9.13
C VAL A 335 -28.45 0.93 -9.51
N VAL A 336 -28.04 -0.16 -10.17
CA VAL A 336 -26.63 -0.39 -10.55
C VAL A 336 -26.17 0.60 -11.62
N ASP A 337 -27.00 0.87 -12.63
CA ASP A 337 -26.70 1.85 -13.69
C ASP A 337 -26.52 3.26 -13.14
N ASP A 338 -27.39 3.67 -12.21
CA ASP A 338 -27.31 4.99 -11.58
C ASP A 338 -26.05 5.12 -10.72
N ILE A 339 -25.71 4.09 -9.93
CA ILE A 339 -24.48 4.04 -9.14
C ILE A 339 -23.24 4.17 -10.04
N LEU A 340 -23.15 3.40 -11.13
CA LEU A 340 -21.99 3.42 -12.02
C LEU A 340 -21.83 4.76 -12.75
N LYS A 341 -22.92 5.37 -13.20
CA LYS A 341 -22.89 6.70 -13.82
C LYS A 341 -22.45 7.78 -12.84
N LYS A 342 -23.02 7.81 -11.64
CA LYS A 342 -22.61 8.77 -10.60
C LYS A 342 -21.14 8.59 -10.22
N LEU A 343 -20.70 7.34 -10.02
CA LEU A 343 -19.31 7.04 -9.65
C LEU A 343 -18.33 7.44 -10.77
N THR A 344 -18.68 7.16 -12.03
CA THR A 344 -17.86 7.54 -13.18
C THR A 344 -17.72 9.05 -13.27
N ASN A 345 -18.80 9.81 -13.08
CA ASN A 345 -18.75 11.26 -13.09
C ASN A 345 -17.87 11.83 -11.96
N LEU A 346 -18.01 11.32 -10.73
CA LEU A 346 -17.22 11.78 -9.58
C LEU A 346 -15.72 11.44 -9.69
N THR A 347 -15.38 10.31 -10.29
CA THR A 347 -13.98 9.89 -10.47
C THR A 347 -13.30 10.52 -11.68
N LYS A 348 -14.08 10.99 -12.66
CA LYS A 348 -13.57 11.61 -13.91
C LYS A 348 -13.28 13.11 -13.77
N GLU A 349 -13.79 13.76 -12.74
CA GLU A 349 -13.65 15.20 -12.49
C GLU A 349 -12.18 15.61 -12.28
N LYS A 350 -11.50 15.98 -13.37
CA LYS A 350 -10.05 16.28 -13.36
C LYS A 350 -9.66 17.50 -12.53
N ASP A 351 -10.60 18.42 -12.32
CA ASP A 351 -10.35 19.66 -11.55
C ASP A 351 -10.37 19.41 -10.03
N VAL A 352 -10.83 18.23 -9.58
CA VAL A 352 -10.97 17.90 -8.16
C VAL A 352 -10.12 16.66 -7.82
N GLN A 353 -9.03 16.87 -7.08
CA GLN A 353 -8.18 15.79 -6.60
C GLN A 353 -8.92 14.87 -5.63
N LEU A 354 -8.82 13.55 -5.85
CA LEU A 354 -9.39 12.53 -4.96
C LEU A 354 -8.57 12.43 -3.68
N THR A 355 -9.25 12.37 -2.53
CA THR A 355 -8.61 12.06 -1.24
C THR A 355 -8.46 10.55 -1.05
N SER A 356 -7.59 10.13 -0.13
CA SER A 356 -7.54 8.72 0.28
C SER A 356 -8.88 8.19 0.82
N GLY A 357 -9.70 9.04 1.47
CA GLY A 357 -11.07 8.67 1.83
C GLY A 357 -12.01 8.46 0.64
N ASP A 358 -11.93 9.33 -0.38
CA ASP A 358 -12.72 9.18 -1.62
C ASP A 358 -12.33 7.90 -2.38
N LEU A 359 -11.04 7.56 -2.43
CA LEU A 359 -10.55 6.31 -3.03
C LEU A 359 -11.10 5.07 -2.30
N THR A 360 -11.12 5.10 -0.97
CA THR A 360 -11.73 4.03 -0.16
C THR A 360 -13.22 3.90 -0.44
N ALA A 361 -13.95 5.02 -0.52
CA ALA A 361 -15.38 5.03 -0.82
C ALA A 361 -15.65 4.44 -2.22
N ALA A 362 -14.96 4.94 -3.25
CA ALA A 362 -15.06 4.44 -4.62
C ALA A 362 -14.78 2.93 -4.71
N SER A 363 -13.73 2.47 -4.04
CA SER A 363 -13.34 1.05 -4.04
C SER A 363 -14.37 0.16 -3.36
N SER A 364 -14.97 0.63 -2.28
CA SER A 364 -16.03 -0.09 -1.56
C SER A 364 -17.32 -0.19 -2.40
N THR A 365 -17.66 0.89 -3.10
CA THR A 365 -18.77 0.93 -4.06
C THR A 365 -18.55 -0.06 -5.21
N LEU A 366 -17.39 -0.02 -5.87
CA LEU A 366 -17.04 -0.96 -6.95
C LEU A 366 -17.13 -2.41 -6.47
N LEU A 367 -16.59 -2.72 -5.28
CA LEU A 367 -16.66 -4.07 -4.74
C LEU A 367 -18.11 -4.49 -4.47
N SER A 368 -18.94 -3.61 -3.92
CA SER A 368 -20.34 -3.93 -3.60
C SER A 368 -21.15 -4.19 -4.88
N VAL A 369 -20.93 -3.41 -5.94
CA VAL A 369 -21.53 -3.64 -7.27
C VAL A 369 -21.04 -4.96 -7.87
N ALA A 370 -19.74 -5.23 -7.80
CA ALA A 370 -19.14 -6.43 -8.36
C ALA A 370 -19.60 -7.72 -7.66
N ASP A 371 -19.62 -7.70 -6.32
CA ASP A 371 -20.11 -8.83 -5.52
C ASP A 371 -21.60 -9.09 -5.80
N HIS A 372 -22.39 -8.03 -5.93
CA HIS A 372 -23.82 -8.15 -6.29
C HIS A 372 -24.03 -8.83 -7.65
N ALA A 373 -23.34 -8.34 -8.69
CA ALA A 373 -23.45 -8.89 -10.04
C ALA A 373 -23.03 -10.38 -10.08
N LYS A 374 -21.94 -10.73 -9.38
CA LYS A 374 -21.42 -12.10 -9.32
C LYS A 374 -22.31 -13.06 -8.52
N GLU A 375 -22.83 -12.64 -7.37
CA GLU A 375 -23.65 -13.50 -6.51
C GLU A 375 -25.05 -13.76 -7.08
N ARG A 376 -25.60 -12.83 -7.86
CA ARG A 376 -26.95 -12.94 -8.45
C ARG A 376 -26.98 -13.44 -9.89
N LEU A 377 -25.82 -13.68 -10.50
CA LEU A 377 -25.71 -14.05 -11.92
C LEU A 377 -26.45 -13.01 -12.80
N GLU A 378 -26.31 -11.72 -12.47
CA GLU A 378 -26.97 -10.67 -13.24
C GLU A 378 -26.39 -10.55 -14.64
N THR A 379 -27.25 -10.24 -15.61
CA THR A 379 -26.83 -9.96 -16.98
C THR A 379 -26.16 -8.59 -17.04
N VAL A 380 -24.83 -8.58 -17.07
CA VAL A 380 -24.03 -7.34 -17.22
C VAL A 380 -24.02 -6.92 -18.68
N SER A 381 -24.37 -5.66 -18.96
CA SER A 381 -24.32 -5.09 -20.31
C SER A 381 -22.91 -4.64 -20.68
N SER A 382 -22.67 -4.49 -21.99
CA SER A 382 -21.41 -3.96 -22.52
C SER A 382 -21.07 -2.57 -21.96
N ASP A 383 -22.08 -1.70 -21.84
CA ASP A 383 -21.91 -0.31 -21.40
C ASP A 383 -21.63 -0.23 -19.89
N GLN A 384 -22.34 -1.05 -19.10
CA GLN A 384 -22.09 -1.19 -17.66
C GLN A 384 -20.64 -1.62 -17.37
N LEU A 385 -20.12 -2.57 -18.16
CA LEU A 385 -18.73 -3.01 -18.06
C LEU A 385 -17.74 -1.87 -18.32
N GLU A 386 -18.00 -1.05 -19.34
CA GLU A 386 -17.13 0.08 -19.67
C GLU A 386 -17.17 1.17 -18.60
N GLU A 387 -18.35 1.55 -18.11
CA GLU A 387 -18.50 2.53 -17.02
C GLU A 387 -17.78 2.07 -15.73
N PHE A 388 -17.94 0.79 -15.38
CA PHE A 388 -17.24 0.18 -14.24
C PHE A 388 -15.72 0.26 -14.40
N LEU A 389 -15.19 -0.13 -15.56
CA LEU A 389 -13.75 -0.14 -15.81
C LEU A 389 -13.15 1.26 -15.95
N VAL A 390 -13.92 2.25 -16.40
CA VAL A 390 -13.51 3.67 -16.39
C VAL A 390 -13.38 4.18 -14.95
N SER A 391 -14.35 3.88 -14.08
CA SER A 391 -14.26 4.23 -12.66
C SER A 391 -13.04 3.60 -11.99
N ALA A 392 -12.78 2.31 -12.25
CA ALA A 392 -11.59 1.61 -11.76
C ALA A 392 -10.28 2.21 -12.34
N ASN A 393 -10.28 2.59 -13.62
CA ASN A 393 -9.14 3.24 -14.27
C ASN A 393 -8.78 4.58 -13.61
N ASN A 394 -9.79 5.41 -13.35
CA ASN A 394 -9.59 6.76 -12.81
C ASN A 394 -8.98 6.71 -11.41
N ILE A 395 -9.51 5.84 -10.53
CA ILE A 395 -8.96 5.71 -9.17
C ILE A 395 -7.55 5.11 -9.14
N LEU A 396 -7.15 4.34 -10.16
CA LEU A 396 -5.80 3.77 -10.30
C LEU A 396 -4.80 4.72 -11.01
N GLY A 397 -5.19 5.96 -11.27
CA GLY A 397 -4.31 6.97 -11.87
C GLY A 397 -3.02 7.23 -11.08
N ASP A 398 -1.95 7.59 -11.82
CA ASP A 398 -0.64 7.91 -11.24
C ASP A 398 -0.75 9.07 -10.24
N GLU A 399 -1.70 10.00 -10.44
CA GLU A 399 -2.03 11.11 -9.55
C GLU A 399 -2.52 10.67 -8.16
N ASN A 400 -3.13 9.49 -8.06
CA ASN A 400 -3.72 8.96 -6.82
C ASN A 400 -2.75 8.09 -6.03
N LYS A 401 -1.52 7.86 -6.53
CA LYS A 401 -0.55 6.94 -5.91
C LYS A 401 -0.16 7.32 -4.49
N GLU A 402 0.01 8.61 -4.21
CA GLU A 402 0.39 9.07 -2.88
C GLU A 402 -0.69 8.72 -1.84
N ASP A 403 -1.97 8.89 -2.20
CA ASP A 403 -3.12 8.54 -1.37
C ASP A 403 -3.26 7.03 -1.20
N TRP A 404 -3.04 6.26 -2.26
CA TRP A 404 -2.98 4.79 -2.16
C TRP A 404 -1.88 4.30 -1.22
N ARG A 405 -0.71 4.94 -1.22
CA ARG A 405 0.38 4.62 -0.28
C ARG A 405 -0.02 4.86 1.17
N GLN A 406 -0.85 5.86 1.47
CA GLN A 406 -1.38 6.08 2.82
C GLN A 406 -2.30 4.92 3.27
N LEU A 407 -3.08 4.37 2.35
CA LEU A 407 -4.02 3.28 2.63
C LEU A 407 -3.35 1.91 2.83
N LYS A 408 -2.11 1.72 2.33
CA LYS A 408 -1.35 0.46 2.36
C LYS A 408 -1.21 -0.17 3.77
N THR A 409 -1.06 0.64 4.82
CA THR A 409 -0.75 0.16 6.18
C THR A 409 -1.88 0.26 7.20
N LYS A 410 -2.96 1.01 6.91
CA LYS A 410 -3.92 1.43 7.95
C LYS A 410 -5.35 0.92 7.78
N GLN A 411 -5.80 0.58 6.56
CA GLN A 411 -7.22 0.28 6.31
C GLN A 411 -7.48 -1.14 5.78
N LYS A 412 -8.72 -1.63 6.01
CA LYS A 412 -9.23 -2.90 5.46
C LYS A 412 -9.40 -2.85 3.93
N ILE A 413 -9.60 -1.66 3.37
CA ILE A 413 -9.76 -1.38 1.94
C ILE A 413 -8.44 -0.79 1.44
N ASN A 414 -7.93 -1.37 0.35
CA ASN A 414 -6.66 -0.99 -0.28
C ASN A 414 -6.73 -1.31 -1.79
N VAL A 415 -5.64 -1.12 -2.52
CA VAL A 415 -5.59 -1.37 -3.98
C VAL A 415 -6.07 -2.77 -4.37
N THR A 416 -5.85 -3.78 -3.51
CA THR A 416 -6.30 -5.16 -3.77
C THR A 416 -7.83 -5.26 -3.80
N THR A 417 -8.55 -4.36 -3.13
CA THR A 417 -10.02 -4.30 -3.17
C THR A 417 -10.52 -3.95 -4.58
N VAL A 418 -9.85 -3.02 -5.26
CA VAL A 418 -10.17 -2.65 -6.65
C VAL A 418 -9.94 -3.84 -7.58
N LEU A 419 -8.82 -4.54 -7.41
CA LEU A 419 -8.51 -5.75 -8.16
C LEU A 419 -9.60 -6.81 -7.99
N LYS A 420 -10.01 -7.08 -6.74
CA LYS A 420 -11.12 -8.00 -6.43
C LYS A 420 -12.42 -7.59 -7.14
N ALA A 421 -12.75 -6.31 -7.10
CA ALA A 421 -13.95 -5.78 -7.72
C ALA A 421 -13.93 -5.95 -9.25
N VAL A 422 -12.83 -5.55 -9.91
CA VAL A 422 -12.63 -5.73 -11.36
C VAL A 422 -12.79 -7.19 -11.74
N GLN A 423 -12.15 -8.09 -11.00
CA GLN A 423 -12.25 -9.51 -11.30
C GLN A 423 -13.67 -10.05 -11.14
N ASN A 424 -14.34 -9.76 -10.02
CA ASN A 424 -15.70 -10.24 -9.77
C ASN A 424 -16.69 -9.74 -10.82
N TYR A 425 -16.53 -8.50 -11.28
CA TYR A 425 -17.40 -7.92 -12.30
C TYR A 425 -17.12 -8.50 -13.69
N ASN A 426 -15.84 -8.66 -14.06
CA ASN A 426 -15.44 -9.32 -15.31
C ASN A 426 -15.93 -10.78 -15.37
N ASP A 427 -15.85 -11.51 -14.25
CA ASP A 427 -16.40 -12.86 -14.15
C ASP A 427 -17.91 -12.88 -14.41
N ALA A 428 -18.65 -11.91 -13.86
CA ALA A 428 -20.10 -11.79 -14.06
C ALA A 428 -20.45 -11.49 -15.52
N TYR A 429 -19.67 -10.63 -16.20
CA TYR A 429 -19.83 -10.36 -17.63
C TYR A 429 -19.48 -11.57 -18.52
N SER A 430 -18.40 -12.30 -18.22
CA SER A 430 -18.06 -13.53 -18.97
C SER A 430 -19.14 -14.63 -18.83
N GLN A 431 -19.88 -14.60 -17.72
CA GLN A 431 -21.00 -15.50 -17.44
C GLN A 431 -22.28 -15.14 -18.19
N SER A 432 -22.57 -13.83 -18.39
CA SER A 432 -23.79 -13.39 -19.08
C SER A 432 -23.79 -13.78 -20.56
N GLU A 433 -22.61 -13.90 -21.17
CA GLU A 433 -22.47 -14.28 -22.57
C GLU A 433 -22.55 -15.80 -22.78
N THR A 434 -23.38 -16.24 -23.72
CA THR A 434 -23.64 -17.68 -23.99
C THR A 434 -22.81 -18.24 -25.14
N LYS A 435 -22.26 -17.37 -26.01
CA LYS A 435 -21.49 -17.75 -27.20
C LYS A 435 -20.01 -17.42 -27.01
N PRO A 436 -19.10 -18.05 -27.78
CA PRO A 436 -17.72 -17.64 -27.84
C PRO A 436 -17.60 -16.17 -28.27
N PHE A 437 -16.79 -15.41 -27.55
CA PHE A 437 -16.56 -13.99 -27.82
C PHE A 437 -15.21 -13.56 -27.27
N LYS A 438 -14.73 -12.41 -27.73
CA LYS A 438 -13.53 -11.76 -27.21
C LYS A 438 -13.76 -10.25 -27.21
N LYS A 439 -13.78 -9.64 -26.03
CA LYS A 439 -13.92 -8.19 -25.84
C LYS A 439 -12.69 -7.64 -25.13
N ARG A 440 -12.11 -6.58 -25.68
CA ARG A 440 -10.93 -5.89 -25.13
C ARG A 440 -11.31 -4.44 -24.84
N ILE A 441 -10.91 -3.96 -23.66
CA ILE A 441 -11.12 -2.58 -23.21
C ILE A 441 -9.76 -2.03 -22.82
N GLN A 442 -9.35 -0.92 -23.46
CA GLN A 442 -8.05 -0.28 -23.24
C GLN A 442 -8.26 1.08 -22.59
N ASN A 443 -7.87 1.20 -21.32
CA ASN A 443 -7.79 2.47 -20.60
C ASN A 443 -6.32 2.79 -20.26
N ASP A 444 -6.07 4.00 -19.74
CA ASP A 444 -4.71 4.51 -19.50
C ASP A 444 -3.92 3.73 -18.43
N ASN A 445 -4.61 3.24 -17.39
CA ASN A 445 -4.02 2.58 -16.22
C ASN A 445 -4.40 1.09 -16.12
N ILE A 446 -5.43 0.65 -16.85
CA ILE A 446 -5.92 -0.73 -16.87
C ILE A 446 -6.26 -1.16 -18.30
N VAL A 447 -5.78 -2.33 -18.71
CA VAL A 447 -6.18 -2.98 -19.96
C VAL A 447 -6.79 -4.32 -19.65
N VAL A 448 -8.02 -4.55 -20.09
CA VAL A 448 -8.79 -5.76 -19.80
C VAL A 448 -9.12 -6.48 -21.10
N GLU A 449 -8.98 -7.81 -21.11
CA GLU A 449 -9.52 -8.68 -22.15
C GLU A 449 -10.35 -9.78 -21.50
N ILE A 450 -11.62 -9.86 -21.88
CA ILE A 450 -12.58 -10.85 -21.42
C ILE A 450 -13.05 -11.62 -22.64
N GLY A 451 -13.14 -12.94 -22.52
CA GLY A 451 -13.66 -13.74 -23.59
C GLY A 451 -14.24 -15.05 -23.10
N LYS A 452 -14.72 -15.83 -24.07
CA LYS A 452 -15.22 -17.18 -23.87
C LYS A 452 -14.73 -18.00 -25.05
N VAL A 453 -13.92 -19.00 -24.78
CA VAL A 453 -13.23 -19.80 -25.80
C VAL A 453 -13.59 -21.26 -25.66
N GLN A 454 -13.46 -21.99 -26.78
CA GLN A 454 -13.65 -23.43 -26.84
C GLN A 454 -12.50 -24.01 -27.65
N ASN A 455 -11.64 -24.82 -27.01
CA ASN A 455 -10.48 -25.45 -27.64
C ASN A 455 -9.52 -24.45 -28.34
N GLU A 456 -9.28 -23.28 -27.75
CA GLU A 456 -8.32 -22.28 -28.27
C GLU A 456 -7.30 -21.90 -27.19
N ASP A 457 -6.08 -21.58 -27.61
CA ASP A 457 -5.04 -21.05 -26.74
C ASP A 457 -5.36 -19.60 -26.32
N ILE A 458 -5.14 -19.30 -25.06
CA ILE A 458 -5.31 -17.93 -24.53
C ILE A 458 -3.93 -17.34 -24.30
N SER A 459 -3.64 -16.21 -24.94
CA SER A 459 -2.42 -15.45 -24.70
C SER A 459 -2.74 -13.98 -24.47
N PHE A 460 -2.19 -13.41 -23.41
CA PHE A 460 -2.42 -12.02 -23.03
C PHE A 460 -1.15 -11.38 -22.46
N PRO A 461 -0.78 -10.15 -22.88
CA PRO A 461 -1.39 -9.37 -23.94
C PRO A 461 -1.13 -9.98 -25.34
N ASP A 462 -2.10 -9.87 -26.24
CA ASP A 462 -1.95 -10.28 -27.64
C ASP A 462 -1.05 -9.27 -28.37
N ARG A 463 0.20 -9.65 -28.60
CA ARG A 463 1.22 -8.80 -29.24
C ARG A 463 0.99 -8.62 -30.75
N SER A 464 0.05 -9.33 -31.35
CA SER A 464 -0.31 -9.12 -32.77
C SER A 464 -1.18 -7.87 -32.98
N GLN A 465 -1.82 -7.37 -31.91
CA GLN A 465 -2.70 -6.21 -31.94
C GLN A 465 -2.02 -4.96 -31.37
N SER A 466 -2.55 -3.77 -31.68
CA SER A 466 -2.03 -2.51 -31.14
C SER A 466 -2.15 -2.46 -29.61
N GLN A 467 -1.03 -2.26 -28.92
CA GLN A 467 -0.97 -2.14 -27.47
C GLN A 467 -0.47 -0.75 -27.03
N PRO A 468 -0.89 -0.27 -25.84
CA PRO A 468 -0.25 0.87 -25.22
C PRO A 468 1.26 0.67 -25.04
N SER A 469 2.03 1.74 -25.22
CA SER A 469 3.50 1.70 -25.22
C SER A 469 4.10 1.13 -23.93
N TRP A 470 3.43 1.32 -22.78
CA TRP A 470 3.86 0.78 -21.50
C TRP A 470 3.67 -0.74 -21.37
N ILE A 471 2.69 -1.33 -22.09
CA ILE A 471 2.54 -2.79 -22.21
C ILE A 471 3.58 -3.35 -23.19
N THR A 472 3.82 -2.68 -24.32
CA THR A 472 4.81 -3.12 -25.32
C THR A 472 6.22 -3.22 -24.75
N LYS A 473 6.57 -2.29 -23.83
CA LYS A 473 7.84 -2.31 -23.10
C LYS A 473 7.94 -3.47 -22.11
N SER A 474 6.82 -3.97 -21.60
CA SER A 474 6.81 -5.10 -20.70
C SER A 474 7.09 -6.41 -21.43
N LYS A 475 7.87 -7.28 -20.79
CA LYS A 475 8.10 -8.67 -21.22
C LYS A 475 7.04 -9.63 -20.66
N THR A 476 6.18 -9.19 -19.74
CA THR A 476 5.18 -10.04 -19.07
C THR A 476 4.13 -10.53 -20.07
N THR A 477 3.87 -11.83 -20.07
CA THR A 477 2.82 -12.46 -20.90
C THR A 477 2.30 -13.69 -20.16
N ILE A 478 0.99 -13.89 -20.20
CA ILE A 478 0.31 -15.05 -19.64
C ILE A 478 -0.16 -15.93 -20.80
N LYS A 479 0.05 -17.24 -20.67
CA LYS A 479 -0.38 -18.23 -21.66
C LYS A 479 -1.09 -19.40 -20.99
N LEU A 480 -2.32 -19.68 -21.44
CA LEU A 480 -3.05 -20.91 -21.16
C LEU A 480 -3.15 -21.72 -22.46
N GLN A 481 -2.69 -22.96 -22.45
CA GLN A 481 -2.76 -23.86 -23.60
C GLN A 481 -4.13 -24.56 -23.67
N GLN A 482 -4.62 -24.83 -24.88
CA GLN A 482 -5.86 -25.57 -25.12
C GLN A 482 -5.84 -26.98 -24.52
N SER A 483 -4.66 -27.60 -24.39
CA SER A 483 -4.49 -28.93 -23.79
C SER A 483 -4.90 -28.97 -22.32
N SER A 484 -4.86 -27.83 -21.63
CA SER A 484 -5.30 -27.68 -20.25
C SER A 484 -6.83 -27.61 -20.10
N LEU A 485 -7.56 -27.49 -21.22
CA LEU A 485 -9.02 -27.44 -21.25
C LEU A 485 -9.60 -28.82 -21.58
N LYS A 486 -10.73 -29.19 -20.94
CA LYS A 486 -11.43 -30.42 -21.34
C LYS A 486 -12.02 -30.25 -22.73
N LYS A 487 -11.96 -31.32 -23.54
CA LYS A 487 -12.48 -31.33 -24.91
C LYS A 487 -13.95 -30.87 -24.95
N ASN A 488 -14.24 -29.88 -25.80
CA ASN A 488 -15.56 -29.23 -25.95
C ASN A 488 -16.07 -28.44 -24.74
N GLN A 489 -15.23 -28.17 -23.73
CA GLN A 489 -15.59 -27.30 -22.62
C GLN A 489 -15.53 -25.83 -23.06
N LEU A 490 -16.64 -25.13 -22.88
CA LEU A 490 -16.69 -23.68 -23.07
C LEU A 490 -16.18 -23.02 -21.77
N VAL A 491 -15.08 -22.27 -21.85
CA VAL A 491 -14.45 -21.63 -20.69
C VAL A 491 -14.43 -20.12 -20.89
N GLY A 492 -15.04 -19.41 -19.94
CA GLY A 492 -14.91 -17.97 -19.83
C GLY A 492 -13.55 -17.61 -19.25
N TYR A 493 -12.89 -16.59 -19.77
CA TYR A 493 -11.64 -16.07 -19.22
C TYR A 493 -11.72 -14.56 -19.06
N ASN A 494 -11.02 -14.05 -18.05
CA ASN A 494 -10.75 -12.63 -17.92
C ASN A 494 -9.28 -12.41 -17.63
N THR A 495 -8.73 -11.39 -18.26
CA THR A 495 -7.37 -10.95 -18.04
C THR A 495 -7.34 -9.45 -17.87
N ALA A 496 -6.53 -8.97 -16.94
CA ALA A 496 -6.32 -7.54 -16.75
C ALA A 496 -4.85 -7.24 -16.55
N TYR A 497 -4.40 -6.13 -17.11
CA TYR A 497 -3.06 -5.60 -16.96
C TYR A 497 -3.16 -4.26 -16.24
N TYR A 498 -2.44 -4.10 -15.14
CA TYR A 498 -2.45 -2.87 -14.34
C TYR A 498 -1.12 -2.14 -14.43
N ARG A 499 -1.17 -0.84 -14.68
CA ARG A 499 0.02 -0.01 -14.83
C ARG A 499 0.54 0.47 -13.48
N ASN A 500 1.81 0.23 -13.20
CA ASN A 500 2.56 0.82 -12.07
C ASN A 500 1.88 0.73 -10.68
N ILE A 501 1.12 -0.32 -10.38
CA ILE A 501 0.48 -0.50 -9.05
C ILE A 501 1.29 -1.41 -8.11
N SER A 502 2.46 -1.86 -8.53
CA SER A 502 3.31 -2.81 -7.80
C SER A 502 3.68 -2.33 -6.38
N ASP A 503 4.07 -1.06 -6.24
CA ASP A 503 4.47 -0.47 -4.97
C ASP A 503 3.31 -0.27 -3.97
N LEU A 504 2.06 -0.38 -4.44
CA LEU A 504 0.84 -0.18 -3.65
C LEU A 504 0.40 -1.42 -2.86
N PHE A 505 0.97 -2.59 -3.13
CA PHE A 505 0.59 -3.83 -2.44
C PHE A 505 1.15 -3.93 -1.02
N PRO A 506 0.41 -4.54 -0.08
CA PRO A 506 0.95 -4.89 1.23
C PRO A 506 2.13 -5.86 1.10
N THR A 507 3.07 -5.78 2.04
CA THR A 507 4.28 -6.64 2.09
C THR A 507 4.07 -7.93 2.87
N SER A 508 2.83 -8.31 3.21
CA SER A 508 2.50 -9.55 3.93
C SER A 508 2.66 -10.77 3.01
N VAL A 509 3.48 -11.74 3.42
CA VAL A 509 3.71 -12.99 2.68
C VAL A 509 3.45 -14.19 3.58
N LEU A 510 2.67 -15.15 3.10
CA LEU A 510 2.54 -16.48 3.67
C LEU A 510 3.54 -17.40 2.98
N ILE A 511 4.63 -17.72 3.69
CA ILE A 511 5.63 -18.67 3.20
C ILE A 511 5.31 -20.03 3.82
N ASN A 512 5.00 -21.02 2.99
CA ASN A 512 5.02 -22.42 3.40
C ASN A 512 6.47 -22.93 3.36
N SER A 513 7.26 -22.58 4.37
CA SER A 513 8.52 -23.28 4.66
C SER A 513 8.75 -23.32 6.17
N GLU A 514 9.23 -24.45 6.67
CA GLU A 514 9.60 -24.71 8.08
C GLU A 514 10.73 -23.79 8.61
N SER A 515 11.19 -22.82 7.82
CA SER A 515 12.17 -21.82 8.19
C SER A 515 11.48 -20.61 8.85
N LYS A 516 11.37 -20.65 10.18
CA LYS A 516 10.86 -19.56 11.03
C LYS A 516 11.71 -18.29 11.05
N ASP A 517 12.86 -18.27 10.37
CA ASP A 517 13.74 -17.13 10.31
C ASP A 517 13.72 -16.54 8.91
N VAL A 518 13.15 -15.34 8.81
CA VAL A 518 13.43 -14.25 7.86
C VAL A 518 12.13 -13.48 7.58
N LYS A 519 11.93 -12.36 8.30
CA LYS A 519 11.04 -11.27 7.88
C LYS A 519 11.72 -10.53 6.73
N ASP A 520 11.75 -11.11 5.54
CA ASP A 520 12.21 -10.39 4.37
C ASP A 520 11.23 -9.24 4.06
N ASN A 521 11.76 -8.05 3.78
CA ASN A 521 11.00 -6.94 3.21
C ASN A 521 10.71 -7.26 1.74
N ILE A 522 9.68 -8.08 1.49
CA ILE A 522 9.35 -8.51 0.14
C ILE A 522 8.52 -7.40 -0.53
N GLN A 523 9.06 -6.82 -1.61
CA GLN A 523 8.40 -5.83 -2.44
C GLN A 523 8.06 -6.41 -3.80
N VAL A 524 7.00 -5.89 -4.41
CA VAL A 524 6.57 -6.30 -5.75
C VAL A 524 7.39 -5.49 -6.75
N ASN A 525 8.22 -6.15 -7.57
CA ASN A 525 9.06 -5.49 -8.58
C ASN A 525 8.72 -5.94 -10.01
N SER A 526 7.51 -6.46 -10.23
CA SER A 526 7.01 -6.89 -11.53
C SER A 526 5.72 -6.15 -11.88
N ASP A 527 5.35 -6.23 -13.16
CA ASP A 527 4.04 -5.80 -13.61
C ASP A 527 2.93 -6.67 -13.01
N VAL A 528 1.80 -6.05 -12.72
CA VAL A 528 0.68 -6.72 -12.06
C VAL A 528 -0.34 -7.13 -13.11
N VAL A 529 -0.62 -8.43 -13.15
CA VAL A 529 -1.56 -9.02 -14.12
C VAL A 529 -2.59 -9.90 -13.43
N ASN A 530 -3.79 -9.97 -13.98
CA ASN A 530 -4.84 -10.88 -13.54
C ASN A 530 -5.08 -11.89 -14.66
N PHE A 531 -5.22 -13.17 -14.28
CA PHE A 531 -5.79 -14.21 -15.12
C PHE A 531 -6.82 -15.03 -14.33
N GLY A 532 -8.08 -14.98 -14.74
CA GLY A 532 -9.15 -15.76 -14.15
C GLY A 532 -9.92 -16.57 -15.19
N THR A 533 -10.41 -17.75 -14.80
CA THR A 533 -11.34 -18.54 -15.63
C THR A 533 -12.64 -18.81 -14.90
N TYR A 534 -13.71 -18.96 -15.68
CA TYR A 534 -15.02 -19.37 -15.21
C TYR A 534 -15.55 -20.57 -16.01
N PRO A 535 -15.90 -21.68 -15.35
CA PRO A 535 -15.66 -21.98 -13.92
C PRO A 535 -14.15 -22.01 -13.59
N PRO A 536 -13.75 -21.80 -12.32
CA PRO A 536 -12.35 -21.85 -11.92
C PRO A 536 -11.79 -23.26 -12.14
N LEU A 537 -10.58 -23.36 -12.69
CA LEU A 537 -9.92 -24.63 -12.96
C LEU A 537 -9.01 -24.98 -11.75
N PRO A 538 -9.33 -26.03 -10.98
CA PRO A 538 -8.58 -26.39 -9.76
C PRO A 538 -7.31 -27.19 -10.05
N HIS A 539 -7.16 -27.74 -11.25
CA HIS A 539 -5.97 -28.47 -11.67
C HIS A 539 -5.72 -28.23 -13.16
N ILE A 540 -4.61 -27.57 -13.49
CA ILE A 540 -4.19 -27.23 -14.86
C ILE A 540 -2.99 -28.12 -15.23
N ASP A 541 -3.14 -28.92 -16.29
CA ASP A 541 -2.04 -29.73 -16.85
C ASP A 541 -2.06 -29.64 -18.39
N PRO A 542 -1.05 -29.04 -19.05
CA PRO A 542 0.14 -28.39 -18.46
C PRO A 542 -0.22 -27.07 -17.74
N PRO A 543 0.55 -26.68 -16.71
CA PRO A 543 0.28 -25.49 -15.89
C PRO A 543 0.41 -24.15 -16.64
N LEU A 544 -0.23 -23.10 -16.12
CA LEU A 544 -0.28 -21.76 -16.73
C LEU A 544 1.09 -21.07 -16.70
N ALA A 545 1.61 -20.61 -17.84
CA ALA A 545 2.94 -20.01 -17.94
C ALA A 545 2.93 -18.46 -17.92
N GLY A 546 3.81 -17.84 -17.11
CA GLY A 546 4.01 -16.38 -17.00
C GLY A 546 5.50 -15.98 -16.90
N LEU A 547 5.86 -14.72 -17.24
CA LEU A 547 7.27 -14.24 -17.30
C LEU A 547 7.61 -13.22 -16.16
N THR A 548 8.60 -13.49 -15.26
CA THR A 548 9.54 -12.60 -14.45
C THR A 548 10.22 -13.32 -13.21
N GLN A 549 11.31 -12.78 -12.60
CA GLN A 549 12.18 -13.37 -11.51
C GLN A 549 12.15 -12.62 -10.13
N PRO A 550 12.67 -13.14 -8.98
CA PRO A 550 12.71 -14.53 -8.50
C PRO A 550 11.85 -14.76 -7.24
N LYS A 551 10.58 -15.15 -7.42
CA LYS A 551 9.70 -16.00 -6.58
C LYS A 551 8.30 -15.89 -7.17
N CYS A 552 7.80 -16.97 -7.76
CA CYS A 552 6.43 -17.03 -8.25
C CYS A 552 5.47 -16.96 -7.06
N ALA A 553 4.49 -16.06 -7.12
CA ALA A 553 3.47 -15.92 -6.10
C ALA A 553 2.15 -15.49 -6.73
N PHE A 554 1.10 -15.44 -5.92
CA PHE A 554 -0.19 -14.87 -6.26
C PHE A 554 -0.80 -14.22 -5.01
N TRP A 555 -1.72 -13.27 -5.17
CA TRP A 555 -2.39 -12.64 -4.02
C TRP A 555 -3.55 -13.51 -3.57
N ASP A 556 -3.50 -14.00 -2.33
CA ASP A 556 -4.63 -14.70 -1.72
C ASP A 556 -5.58 -13.69 -1.05
N PHE A 557 -6.81 -13.59 -1.56
CA PHE A 557 -7.84 -12.68 -1.04
C PHE A 557 -8.43 -13.14 0.29
N LYS A 558 -8.36 -14.43 0.60
CA LYS A 558 -8.83 -14.97 1.87
C LYS A 558 -7.84 -14.60 2.97
N GLU A 559 -6.57 -14.87 2.71
CA GLU A 559 -5.48 -14.62 3.65
C GLU A 559 -4.97 -13.17 3.65
N LYS A 560 -5.33 -12.39 2.62
CA LYS A 560 -4.87 -11.00 2.41
C LYS A 560 -3.34 -10.91 2.43
N ALA A 561 -2.70 -11.86 1.76
CA ALA A 561 -1.26 -12.01 1.71
C ALA A 561 -0.82 -12.66 0.40
N TRP A 562 0.45 -12.46 0.05
CA TRP A 562 1.09 -13.21 -1.04
C TRP A 562 1.26 -14.67 -0.66
N SER A 563 0.91 -15.58 -1.56
CA SER A 563 1.08 -17.03 -1.40
C SER A 563 1.84 -17.62 -2.59
N THR A 564 2.66 -18.63 -2.33
CA THR A 564 3.43 -19.38 -3.35
C THR A 564 2.87 -20.77 -3.59
N VAL A 565 1.77 -21.15 -2.92
CA VAL A 565 1.14 -22.47 -3.03
C VAL A 565 0.68 -22.69 -4.48
N GLY A 566 0.96 -23.85 -5.07
CA GLY A 566 0.55 -24.13 -6.46
C GLY A 566 1.33 -23.36 -7.54
N SER A 567 2.41 -22.66 -7.18
CA SER A 567 3.29 -21.97 -8.12
C SER A 567 4.69 -22.57 -8.14
N ARG A 568 5.28 -22.74 -9.33
CA ARG A 568 6.65 -23.24 -9.53
C ARG A 568 7.43 -22.39 -10.52
N LEU A 569 8.71 -22.15 -10.24
CA LEU A 569 9.64 -21.51 -11.17
C LEU A 569 10.26 -22.60 -12.05
N VAL A 570 10.19 -22.43 -13.38
CA VAL A 570 10.57 -23.47 -14.36
C VAL A 570 11.91 -23.16 -14.99
N GLU A 571 12.06 -21.96 -15.53
CA GLU A 571 13.22 -21.57 -16.33
C GLU A 571 13.59 -20.13 -16.03
N VAL A 572 14.89 -19.83 -16.09
CA VAL A 572 15.45 -18.50 -15.86
C VAL A 572 16.48 -18.24 -16.95
N SER A 573 16.19 -17.33 -17.87
CA SER A 573 17.05 -16.95 -19.00
C SER A 573 17.07 -15.44 -19.17
N ASP A 574 18.24 -14.80 -19.23
CA ASP A 574 18.42 -13.36 -19.56
C ASP A 574 17.36 -12.41 -18.97
N ASP A 575 17.27 -12.36 -17.63
CA ASP A 575 16.30 -11.56 -16.83
C ASP A 575 14.81 -11.94 -16.99
N ILE A 576 14.52 -13.07 -17.64
CA ILE A 576 13.18 -13.61 -17.85
C ILE A 576 13.07 -14.91 -17.04
N GLY A 577 12.11 -14.97 -16.11
CA GLY A 577 11.79 -16.19 -15.36
C GLY A 577 10.45 -16.74 -15.80
N THR A 578 10.32 -18.02 -16.13
CA THR A 578 9.03 -18.62 -16.46
C THR A 578 8.43 -19.26 -15.22
N CYS A 579 7.24 -18.80 -14.81
CA CYS A 579 6.47 -19.33 -13.69
C CYS A 579 5.29 -20.16 -14.20
N GLU A 580 5.05 -21.28 -13.54
CA GLU A 580 3.95 -22.19 -13.83
C GLU A 580 3.00 -22.29 -12.62
N TYR A 581 1.69 -22.21 -12.88
CA TYR A 581 0.65 -22.30 -11.85
C TYR A 581 -0.29 -23.47 -12.14
N ASP A 582 -0.59 -24.29 -11.12
CA ASP A 582 -1.47 -25.46 -11.23
C ASP A 582 -2.96 -25.15 -11.01
N HIS A 583 -3.28 -23.88 -10.75
CA HIS A 583 -4.63 -23.37 -10.54
C HIS A 583 -4.84 -22.04 -11.29
N THR A 584 -6.09 -21.72 -11.61
CA THR A 584 -6.44 -20.38 -12.10
C THR A 584 -6.62 -19.45 -10.89
N THR A 585 -5.54 -18.80 -10.48
CA THR A 585 -5.62 -17.72 -9.49
C THR A 585 -5.91 -16.43 -10.19
N ASN A 586 -7.02 -15.81 -9.81
CA ASN A 586 -7.53 -14.62 -10.46
C ASN A 586 -6.67 -13.35 -10.24
N PHE A 587 -5.42 -13.48 -9.80
CA PHE A 587 -4.46 -12.39 -9.57
C PHE A 587 -3.07 -12.99 -9.57
N ALA A 588 -2.34 -12.82 -10.68
CA ALA A 588 -0.98 -13.28 -10.79
C ALA A 588 -0.03 -12.11 -10.47
N LEU A 589 0.83 -12.29 -9.48
CA LEU A 589 1.88 -11.33 -9.23
C LEU A 589 3.18 -12.04 -8.90
N LEU A 590 4.18 -11.71 -9.69
CA LEU A 590 5.53 -12.22 -9.56
C LEU A 590 6.28 -11.35 -8.54
N MET A 591 6.79 -11.99 -7.50
CA MET A 591 7.70 -11.31 -6.59
C MET A 591 9.10 -11.41 -7.16
N SER A 592 9.80 -10.28 -7.15
CA SER A 592 11.22 -10.31 -6.85
C SER A 592 11.30 -9.95 -5.37
N PRO A 593 11.91 -10.72 -4.45
CA PRO A 593 12.52 -10.07 -3.28
C PRO A 593 13.34 -8.92 -3.85
N MET A 594 13.33 -7.74 -3.20
CA MET A 594 14.08 -6.58 -3.65
C MET A 594 15.37 -7.04 -4.32
N GLY A 595 15.32 -7.03 -5.65
CA GLY A 595 16.43 -6.65 -6.45
C GLY A 595 16.52 -5.14 -6.28
N THR A 596 16.85 -4.65 -5.07
CA THR A 596 18.01 -3.76 -5.09
C THR A 596 19.04 -4.55 -5.87
N LYS A 597 19.83 -3.91 -6.70
CA LYS A 597 21.01 -4.60 -7.23
C LYS A 597 21.98 -5.04 -6.09
N GLU A 598 21.52 -5.40 -4.89
CA GLU A 598 22.07 -6.46 -4.05
C GLU A 598 21.94 -7.80 -4.77
N THR A 599 22.60 -7.86 -5.93
CA THR A 599 23.25 -9.07 -6.41
C THR A 599 23.85 -9.78 -5.19
N GLY A 600 23.80 -11.11 -5.15
CA GLY A 600 24.57 -11.88 -4.15
C GLY A 600 26.05 -11.45 -4.08
N HIS A 601 26.52 -10.71 -5.10
CA HIS A 601 27.76 -9.97 -5.10
C HIS A 601 27.88 -8.86 -4.05
N GLU A 602 26.89 -8.03 -3.72
CA GLU A 602 27.08 -6.95 -2.76
C GLU A 602 27.24 -7.46 -1.32
N LYS A 603 26.45 -8.45 -0.89
CA LYS A 603 26.67 -9.13 0.41
C LYS A 603 27.97 -9.93 0.42
N SER A 604 28.26 -10.68 -0.65
CA SER A 604 29.53 -11.43 -0.74
C SER A 604 30.74 -10.51 -0.77
N LEU A 605 30.66 -9.40 -1.50
CA LEU A 605 31.69 -8.38 -1.59
C LEU A 605 31.81 -7.62 -0.27
N SER A 606 30.73 -7.38 0.46
CA SER A 606 30.75 -6.82 1.81
C SER A 606 31.46 -7.76 2.78
N TYR A 607 31.11 -9.06 2.80
CA TYR A 607 31.81 -10.06 3.62
C TYR A 607 33.30 -10.22 3.22
N ILE A 608 33.60 -10.27 1.92
CA ILE A 608 34.97 -10.36 1.40
C ILE A 608 35.76 -9.10 1.75
N SER A 609 35.18 -7.91 1.60
CA SER A 609 35.83 -6.64 1.90
C SER A 609 36.00 -6.46 3.41
N ALA A 610 35.03 -6.87 4.23
CA ALA A 610 35.15 -6.84 5.68
C ALA A 610 36.23 -7.81 6.19
N ALA A 611 36.25 -9.04 5.68
CA ALA A 611 37.29 -10.02 5.98
C ALA A 611 38.67 -9.55 5.48
N GLY A 612 38.74 -9.02 4.26
CA GLY A 612 39.95 -8.46 3.66
C GLY A 612 40.51 -7.26 4.44
N CYS A 613 39.66 -6.32 4.85
CA CYS A 613 40.03 -5.19 5.69
C CYS A 613 40.50 -5.65 7.08
N GLY A 614 39.81 -6.60 7.71
CA GLY A 614 40.20 -7.14 9.02
C GLY A 614 41.57 -7.83 8.99
N ILE A 615 41.81 -8.68 7.99
CA ILE A 615 43.11 -9.34 7.77
C ILE A 615 44.21 -8.32 7.46
N SER A 616 43.90 -7.30 6.66
CA SER A 616 44.82 -6.21 6.31
C SER A 616 45.24 -5.39 7.53
N ILE A 617 44.29 -5.02 8.39
CA ILE A 617 44.57 -4.33 9.66
C ILE A 617 45.49 -5.18 10.55
N LEU A 618 45.26 -6.48 10.65
CA LEU A 618 46.08 -7.39 11.45
C LEU A 618 47.56 -7.39 10.98
N PHE A 619 47.80 -7.55 9.68
CA PHE A 619 49.16 -7.56 9.12
C PHE A 619 49.86 -6.19 9.18
N LEU A 620 49.14 -5.10 8.96
CA LEU A 620 49.66 -3.74 9.12
C LEU A 620 50.01 -3.45 10.59
N ALA A 621 49.18 -3.91 11.54
CA ALA A 621 49.47 -3.79 12.96
C ALA A 621 50.72 -4.58 13.36
N ILE A 622 50.88 -5.82 12.88
CA ILE A 622 52.09 -6.62 13.10
C ILE A 622 53.32 -5.90 12.53
N THR A 623 53.23 -5.38 11.30
CA THR A 623 54.28 -4.56 10.67
C THR A 623 54.68 -3.39 11.54
N LEU A 624 53.69 -2.61 12.00
CA LEU A 624 53.88 -1.44 12.82
C LEU A 624 54.54 -1.79 14.17
N ILE A 625 54.12 -2.90 14.82
CA ILE A 625 54.73 -3.40 16.05
C ILE A 625 56.20 -3.78 15.84
N LEU A 626 56.53 -4.48 14.75
CA LEU A 626 57.91 -4.82 14.41
C LEU A 626 58.77 -3.58 14.15
N TYR A 627 58.21 -2.58 13.45
CA TYR A 627 58.87 -1.30 13.21
C TYR A 627 59.09 -0.51 14.51
N PHE A 628 58.09 -0.41 15.40
CA PHE A 628 58.23 0.28 16.68
C PHE A 628 59.22 -0.42 17.62
N ARG A 629 59.23 -1.75 17.66
CA ARG A 629 60.23 -2.52 18.44
C ARG A 629 61.66 -2.25 17.96
N ASN A 630 61.83 -2.05 16.66
CA ASN A 630 63.12 -1.81 16.04
C ASN A 630 63.37 -0.32 15.73
N TRP A 631 62.59 0.61 16.32
CA TRP A 631 62.60 2.05 16.01
C TRP A 631 64.00 2.67 16.02
N HIS A 632 64.83 2.27 16.98
CA HIS A 632 66.17 2.79 17.16
C HIS A 632 67.16 2.40 16.04
N ARG A 633 66.81 1.41 15.19
CA ARG A 633 67.60 0.95 14.03
C ARG A 633 67.11 1.54 12.70
N ILE A 634 65.98 2.23 12.68
CA ILE A 634 65.34 2.71 11.45
C ILE A 634 65.82 4.14 11.13
N ARG A 635 66.82 4.25 10.25
CA ARG A 635 67.35 5.54 9.75
C ARG A 635 66.88 5.92 8.35
N SER A 636 66.27 4.99 7.60
CA SER A 636 65.88 5.22 6.21
C SER A 636 64.65 6.13 6.09
N ASP A 637 64.72 7.13 5.22
CA ASP A 637 63.61 8.05 4.93
C ASP A 637 62.40 7.32 4.33
N LYS A 638 62.66 6.34 3.47
CA LYS A 638 61.65 5.41 2.93
C LYS A 638 60.89 4.66 4.03
N ALA A 639 61.59 4.23 5.09
CA ALA A 639 60.97 3.51 6.19
C ALA A 639 60.03 4.41 7.01
N LYS A 640 60.39 5.69 7.20
CA LYS A 640 59.53 6.66 7.89
C LYS A 640 58.24 6.96 7.12
N ILE A 641 58.34 7.08 5.78
CA ILE A 641 57.17 7.26 4.91
C ILE A 641 56.28 6.02 4.94
N LEU A 642 56.87 4.82 4.89
CA LEU A 642 56.13 3.55 4.97
C LEU A 642 55.37 3.41 6.29
N VAL A 643 55.97 3.76 7.43
CA VAL A 643 55.26 3.75 8.72
C VAL A 643 54.05 4.68 8.71
N ASN A 644 54.18 5.88 8.15
CA ASN A 644 53.06 6.82 8.06
C ASN A 644 51.96 6.34 7.11
N LEU A 645 52.34 5.70 6.00
CA LEU A 645 51.38 5.04 5.10
C LEU A 645 50.64 3.89 5.80
N CYS A 646 51.34 3.06 6.58
CA CYS A 646 50.69 1.98 7.35
C CYS A 646 49.70 2.52 8.38
N ILE A 647 50.01 3.63 9.06
CA ILE A 647 49.10 4.28 10.02
C ILE A 647 47.86 4.81 9.31
N ALA A 648 48.03 5.49 8.18
CA ALA A 648 46.91 6.02 7.41
C ALA A 648 45.99 4.91 6.87
N LEU A 649 46.56 3.82 6.35
CA LEU A 649 45.81 2.65 5.87
C LEU A 649 45.05 1.92 7.00
N ILE A 650 45.63 1.78 8.19
CA ILE A 650 44.90 1.21 9.34
C ILE A 650 43.70 2.09 9.69
N LEU A 651 43.88 3.41 9.72
CA LEU A 651 42.81 4.35 10.06
C LEU A 651 41.71 4.35 8.98
N SER A 652 42.08 4.26 7.70
CA SER A 652 41.12 4.23 6.60
C SER A 652 40.32 2.92 6.56
N TYR A 653 40.94 1.76 6.79
CA TYR A 653 40.22 0.49 6.91
C TYR A 653 39.35 0.41 8.18
N ALA A 654 39.81 0.95 9.31
CA ALA A 654 39.00 1.01 10.52
C ALA A 654 37.74 1.88 10.32
N LEU A 655 37.89 3.06 9.71
CA LEU A 655 36.77 3.93 9.35
C LEU A 655 35.85 3.27 8.31
N PHE A 656 36.41 2.55 7.33
CA PHE A 656 35.64 1.80 6.34
C PHE A 656 34.80 0.69 6.98
N LEU A 657 35.34 -0.02 7.98
CA LEU A 657 34.60 -1.02 8.75
C LEU A 657 33.48 -0.39 9.61
N CYS A 658 33.67 0.84 10.10
CA CYS A 658 32.64 1.56 10.85
C CYS A 658 31.38 1.91 10.02
N LEU A 659 31.44 1.94 8.68
CA LEU A 659 30.24 2.12 7.84
C LEU A 659 29.21 1.01 8.06
N TRP A 660 29.67 -0.19 8.40
CA TRP A 660 28.85 -1.39 8.60
C TRP A 660 28.39 -1.58 10.05
N ALA A 661 28.80 -0.69 10.96
CA ALA A 661 28.36 -0.72 12.34
C ALA A 661 26.97 -0.08 12.47
N PRO A 662 26.08 -0.55 13.37
CA PRO A 662 24.75 0.02 13.57
C PRO A 662 24.74 1.48 14.06
N LEU A 663 25.91 2.06 14.33
CA LEU A 663 26.10 3.47 14.68
C LEU A 663 25.99 4.41 13.45
N SER A 664 26.07 3.87 12.21
CA SER A 664 25.96 4.66 10.97
C SER A 664 24.54 5.15 10.66
N ASP A 665 23.51 4.60 11.31
CA ASP A 665 22.11 5.07 11.22
C ASP A 665 21.88 6.47 11.82
N ILE A 666 22.84 6.96 12.62
CA ILE A 666 22.80 8.30 13.20
C ILE A 666 23.41 9.28 12.20
N ARG A 667 22.58 10.13 11.60
CA ARG A 667 23.00 11.11 10.57
C ARG A 667 24.24 11.93 10.94
N GLY A 668 24.35 12.40 12.20
CA GLY A 668 25.54 13.15 12.64
C GLY A 668 26.83 12.32 12.62
N LEU A 669 26.77 11.05 12.99
CA LEU A 669 27.90 10.12 12.92
C LEU A 669 28.22 9.76 11.48
N CYS A 670 27.21 9.54 10.64
CA CYS A 670 27.35 9.26 9.21
C CYS A 670 28.09 10.39 8.47
N VAL A 671 27.71 11.65 8.70
CA VAL A 671 28.38 12.84 8.16
C VAL A 671 29.83 12.91 8.65
N THR A 672 30.05 12.67 9.94
CA THR A 672 31.39 12.69 10.54
C THR A 672 32.30 11.60 9.93
N ILE A 673 31.78 10.38 9.78
CA ILE A 673 32.47 9.27 9.14
C ILE A 673 32.78 9.60 7.69
N ALA A 674 31.84 10.17 6.93
CA ALA A 674 32.06 10.55 5.53
C ALA A 674 33.17 11.60 5.39
N VAL A 675 33.22 12.62 6.27
CA VAL A 675 34.27 13.64 6.27
C VAL A 675 35.64 13.03 6.62
N LEU A 676 35.69 12.18 7.66
CA LEU A 676 36.94 11.52 8.07
C LEU A 676 37.44 10.55 7.00
N LEU A 677 36.55 9.80 6.36
CA LEU A 677 36.86 8.87 5.29
C LEU A 677 37.35 9.62 4.04
N HIS A 678 36.77 10.77 3.71
CA HIS A 678 37.24 11.66 2.63
C HIS A 678 38.68 12.12 2.88
N TYR A 679 38.96 12.61 4.09
CA TYR A 679 40.27 13.10 4.47
C TYR A 679 41.33 12.00 4.45
N ILE A 680 41.07 10.87 5.11
CA ILE A 680 42.08 9.82 5.28
C ILE A 680 42.42 9.11 3.95
N PHE A 681 41.45 8.91 3.04
CA PHE A 681 41.77 8.35 1.73
C PHE A 681 42.62 9.28 0.88
N LEU A 682 42.43 10.60 0.95
CA LEU A 682 43.32 11.56 0.29
C LEU A 682 44.73 11.55 0.90
N VAL A 683 44.85 11.35 2.22
CA VAL A 683 46.14 11.13 2.88
C VAL A 683 46.80 9.85 2.37
N ASP A 684 46.05 8.74 2.21
CA ASP A 684 46.57 7.49 1.64
C ASP A 684 47.15 7.71 0.23
N PHE A 685 46.42 8.40 -0.66
CA PHE A 685 46.92 8.69 -2.01
C PHE A 685 48.17 9.58 -2.02
N THR A 686 48.20 10.64 -1.22
CA THR A 686 49.37 11.53 -1.15
C THR A 686 50.58 10.84 -0.52
N MET A 687 50.38 9.92 0.44
CA MET A 687 51.44 9.09 1.00
C MET A 687 51.97 8.04 0.00
N MET A 688 51.11 7.45 -0.83
CA MET A 688 51.53 6.57 -1.93
C MET A 688 52.35 7.35 -2.98
N LEU A 689 51.97 8.61 -3.28
CA LEU A 689 52.77 9.49 -4.14
C LEU A 689 54.13 9.84 -3.52
N ALA A 690 54.17 10.16 -2.22
CA ALA A 690 55.42 10.40 -1.51
C ALA A 690 56.36 9.19 -1.56
N MET A 691 55.80 7.99 -1.37
CA MET A 691 56.53 6.73 -1.49
C MET A 691 57.01 6.49 -2.92
N ALA A 692 56.18 6.79 -3.92
CA ALA A 692 56.52 6.68 -5.33
C ALA A 692 57.70 7.58 -5.70
N ILE A 693 57.64 8.85 -5.28
CA ILE A 693 58.70 9.85 -5.49
C ILE A 693 60.01 9.40 -4.83
N GLU A 694 59.96 8.95 -3.57
CA GLU A 694 61.16 8.50 -2.84
C GLU A 694 61.82 7.29 -3.52
N ILE A 695 61.03 6.28 -3.90
CA ILE A 695 61.54 5.10 -4.64
C ILE A 695 62.05 5.52 -6.02
N GLY A 696 61.34 6.40 -6.71
CA GLY A 696 61.71 6.93 -8.01
C GLY A 696 63.06 7.63 -7.98
N ILE A 697 63.28 8.51 -7.00
CA ILE A 697 64.54 9.23 -6.84
C ILE A 697 65.69 8.27 -6.55
N GLN A 698 65.52 7.32 -5.63
CA GLN A 698 66.56 6.35 -5.27
C GLN A 698 67.01 5.49 -6.46
N VAL A 699 66.09 5.17 -7.39
CA VAL A 699 66.39 4.35 -8.58
C VAL A 699 66.92 5.19 -9.74
N LEU A 700 66.38 6.39 -9.96
CA LEU A 700 66.76 7.27 -11.07
C LEU A 700 68.04 8.07 -10.79
N TYR A 701 68.30 8.41 -9.53
CA TYR A 701 69.45 9.20 -9.10
C TYR A 701 70.26 8.40 -8.06
N VAL A 702 71.42 7.87 -8.48
CA VAL A 702 72.29 6.99 -7.67
C VAL A 702 73.17 7.78 -6.67
N LEU A 703 73.09 9.12 -6.67
CA LEU A 703 73.88 9.99 -5.79
C LEU A 703 73.21 10.16 -4.42
N PRO A 704 73.97 10.35 -3.32
CA PRO A 704 73.41 10.60 -2.00
C PRO A 704 72.59 11.90 -2.01
N THR A 705 71.28 11.78 -1.80
CA THR A 705 70.35 12.91 -1.73
C THR A 705 70.13 13.34 -0.28
N LYS A 706 69.97 14.65 -0.03
CA LYS A 706 69.58 15.16 1.29
C LYS A 706 68.19 14.63 1.68
N SER A 707 67.97 14.36 2.96
CA SER A 707 66.68 13.91 3.51
C SER A 707 65.55 14.91 3.21
N ARG A 708 64.45 14.41 2.64
CA ARG A 708 63.29 15.23 2.20
C ARG A 708 62.02 14.97 3.02
N VAL A 709 62.06 13.96 3.89
CA VAL A 709 60.96 13.53 4.75
C VAL A 709 60.38 14.67 5.60
N LYS A 710 61.23 15.62 6.01
CA LYS A 710 60.83 16.81 6.78
C LYS A 710 59.83 17.72 6.05
N TRP A 711 59.80 17.69 4.72
CA TRP A 711 58.86 18.45 3.90
C TRP A 711 57.78 17.54 3.29
N LEU A 712 58.17 16.33 2.89
CA LEU A 712 57.29 15.40 2.20
C LEU A 712 56.16 14.88 3.11
N ILE A 713 56.45 14.46 4.35
CA ILE A 713 55.43 13.94 5.27
C ILE A 713 54.40 15.01 5.64
N PRO A 714 54.79 16.23 6.11
CA PRO A 714 53.81 17.27 6.41
C PRO A 714 52.93 17.64 5.21
N SER A 715 53.49 17.66 3.99
CA SER A 715 52.71 17.96 2.79
C SER A 715 51.59 16.94 2.52
N CYS A 716 51.81 15.66 2.85
CA CYS A 716 50.81 14.59 2.67
C CYS A 716 49.63 14.69 3.64
N TRP A 717 49.79 15.37 4.79
CA TRP A 717 48.70 15.60 5.72
C TRP A 717 47.99 16.93 5.45
N VAL A 718 48.75 17.98 5.12
CA VAL A 718 48.22 19.33 4.94
C VAL A 718 47.41 19.48 3.64
N VAL A 719 47.90 18.93 2.52
CA VAL A 719 47.21 19.09 1.22
C VAL A 719 45.80 18.47 1.24
N PRO A 720 45.59 17.23 1.73
CA PRO A 720 44.25 16.68 1.93
C PRO A 720 43.36 17.51 2.86
N ALA A 721 43.92 18.05 3.95
CA ALA A 721 43.15 18.85 4.92
C ALA A 721 42.59 20.13 4.27
N VAL A 722 43.38 20.78 3.41
CA VAL A 722 42.95 21.97 2.66
C VAL A 722 41.83 21.62 1.68
N ILE A 723 41.97 20.52 0.92
CA ILE A 723 40.95 20.08 -0.06
C ILE A 723 39.62 19.80 0.65
N VAL A 724 39.65 19.02 1.74
CA VAL A 724 38.44 18.69 2.52
C VAL A 724 37.86 19.93 3.19
N GLY A 725 38.70 20.80 3.75
CA GLY A 725 38.26 22.06 4.38
C GLY A 725 37.56 23.01 3.42
N ILE A 726 38.09 23.18 2.20
CA ILE A 726 37.42 23.95 1.13
C ILE A 726 36.10 23.27 0.75
N SER A 727 36.10 21.95 0.59
CA SER A 727 34.89 21.20 0.24
C SER A 727 33.79 21.36 1.30
N MET A 728 34.14 21.24 2.59
CA MET A 728 33.21 21.47 3.70
C MET A 728 32.70 22.91 3.76
N GLY A 729 33.57 23.89 3.50
CA GLY A 729 33.20 25.31 3.53
C GLY A 729 32.30 25.73 2.38
N VAL A 730 32.55 25.21 1.17
CA VAL A 730 31.75 25.52 -0.03
C VAL A 730 30.39 24.83 0.03
N THR A 731 30.32 23.57 0.47
CA THR A 731 29.05 22.83 0.49
C THR A 731 28.29 22.91 1.81
N GLN A 732 28.82 23.59 2.83
CA GLN A 732 28.20 23.71 4.15
C GLN A 732 27.77 22.35 4.75
N LEU A 733 28.59 21.30 4.52
CA LEU A 733 28.32 19.89 4.86
C LEU A 733 27.18 19.23 4.07
N GLU A 734 26.48 19.95 3.20
CA GLU A 734 25.52 19.35 2.27
C GLU A 734 26.26 18.47 1.26
N GLY A 735 25.71 17.27 1.01
CA GLY A 735 26.35 16.23 0.19
C GLY A 735 27.30 15.29 0.92
N TYR A 736 27.64 15.53 2.20
CA TYR A 736 28.31 14.53 3.04
C TYR A 736 27.27 13.62 3.71
N GLY A 737 27.27 12.32 3.41
CA GLY A 737 26.31 11.34 3.93
C GLY A 737 25.06 11.24 3.07
N ASP A 738 25.06 10.27 2.15
CA ASP A 738 23.94 9.96 1.24
C ASP A 738 22.85 9.12 1.95
N SER A 739 21.65 9.02 1.38
CA SER A 739 20.51 8.32 2.02
C SER A 739 20.74 6.82 2.20
N ASP A 740 21.58 6.24 1.35
CA ASP A 740 21.77 4.79 1.25
C ASP A 740 23.17 4.35 1.76
N VAL A 741 24.16 5.25 1.77
CA VAL A 741 25.55 4.97 2.21
C VAL A 741 26.18 6.21 2.86
N CYS A 742 26.92 6.02 3.96
CA CYS A 742 27.69 7.08 4.63
C CYS A 742 28.95 7.51 3.85
N TRP A 743 28.74 8.08 2.65
CA TRP A 743 29.78 8.56 1.76
C TRP A 743 29.39 9.89 1.08
N LEU A 744 30.25 10.41 0.20
CA LEU A 744 30.02 11.63 -0.57
C LEU A 744 28.92 11.40 -1.62
N SER A 745 27.97 12.32 -1.70
CA SER A 745 26.90 12.31 -2.69
C SER A 745 27.43 12.52 -4.11
N VAL A 746 26.88 11.73 -5.04
CA VAL A 746 27.16 11.83 -6.49
C VAL A 746 26.31 12.93 -7.13
N ASP A 747 25.08 13.13 -6.66
CA ASP A 747 24.08 14.02 -7.27
C ASP A 747 24.50 15.49 -7.25
N ASN A 748 25.17 15.92 -6.17
CA ASN A 748 25.64 17.29 -6.01
C ASN A 748 27.06 17.52 -6.59
N GLY A 749 27.66 16.52 -7.24
CA GLY A 749 29.00 16.61 -7.82
C GLY A 749 30.16 16.66 -6.81
N LEU A 750 29.88 16.63 -5.50
CA LEU A 750 30.88 16.67 -4.42
C LEU A 750 31.88 15.50 -4.52
N ILE A 751 31.47 14.36 -5.06
CA ILE A 751 32.35 13.20 -5.31
C ILE A 751 33.60 13.55 -6.14
N TRP A 752 33.54 14.57 -7.00
CA TRP A 752 34.68 15.03 -7.80
C TRP A 752 35.80 15.67 -6.98
N ALA A 753 35.49 16.18 -5.78
CA ALA A 753 36.50 16.68 -4.84
C ALA A 753 37.46 15.57 -4.37
N PHE A 754 37.01 14.31 -4.42
CA PHE A 754 37.83 13.13 -4.15
C PHE A 754 38.42 12.53 -5.43
N ILE A 755 37.58 12.25 -6.44
CA ILE A 755 37.99 11.55 -7.67
C ILE A 755 39.04 12.34 -8.45
N GLY A 756 38.88 13.67 -8.55
CA GLY A 756 39.79 14.53 -9.31
C GLY A 756 41.24 14.43 -8.82
N PRO A 757 41.52 14.75 -7.54
CA PRO A 757 42.86 14.59 -6.96
C PRO A 757 43.41 13.17 -7.04
N ALA A 758 42.58 12.16 -6.78
CA ALA A 758 43.00 10.76 -6.83
C ALA A 758 43.48 10.34 -8.24
N LEU A 759 42.75 10.72 -9.30
CA LEU A 759 43.13 10.44 -10.68
C LEU A 759 44.47 11.08 -11.08
N VAL A 760 44.68 12.34 -10.67
CA VAL A 760 45.95 13.06 -10.93
C VAL A 760 47.11 12.34 -10.26
N ILE A 761 46.94 11.92 -9.00
CA ILE A 761 47.98 11.21 -8.25
C ILE A 761 48.31 9.85 -8.88
N VAL A 762 47.29 9.06 -9.23
CA VAL A 762 47.45 7.76 -9.87
C VAL A 762 48.18 7.89 -11.21
N LEU A 763 47.86 8.90 -12.01
CA LEU A 763 48.56 9.18 -13.27
C LEU A 763 50.04 9.48 -13.05
N VAL A 764 50.37 10.32 -12.07
CA VAL A 764 51.77 10.63 -11.72
C VAL A 764 52.51 9.39 -11.23
N ASN A 765 51.87 8.56 -10.40
CA ASN A 765 52.47 7.31 -9.91
C ASN A 765 52.75 6.32 -11.05
N LEU A 766 51.86 6.22 -12.05
CA LEU A 766 52.07 5.41 -13.26
C LEU A 766 53.29 5.89 -14.07
N VAL A 767 53.46 7.21 -14.22
CA VAL A 767 54.63 7.79 -14.91
C VAL A 767 55.91 7.45 -14.15
N ILE A 768 55.94 7.64 -12.83
CA ILE A 768 57.11 7.32 -12.00
C ILE A 768 57.43 5.82 -12.07
N LEU A 769 56.41 4.96 -11.98
CA LEU A 769 56.57 3.51 -12.09
C LEU A 769 57.16 3.12 -13.45
N ALA A 770 56.69 3.71 -14.55
CA ALA A 770 57.24 3.46 -15.89
C ALA A 770 58.72 3.88 -15.99
N LEU A 771 59.11 5.02 -15.39
CA LEU A 771 60.50 5.49 -15.35
C LEU A 771 61.39 4.56 -14.52
N VAL A 772 60.92 4.12 -13.35
CA VAL A 772 61.60 3.15 -12.48
C VAL A 772 61.81 1.84 -13.22
N ILE A 773 60.76 1.29 -13.82
CA ILE A 773 60.79 0.05 -14.60
C ILE A 773 61.80 0.16 -15.75
N ARG A 774 61.72 1.24 -16.55
CA ARG A 774 62.66 1.49 -17.66
C ARG A 774 64.10 1.51 -17.19
N THR A 775 64.37 2.09 -16.04
CA THR A 775 65.72 2.22 -15.47
C THR A 775 66.22 0.90 -14.89
N LEU A 776 65.36 0.14 -14.22
CA LEU A 776 65.68 -1.21 -13.73
C LEU A 776 66.01 -2.16 -14.89
N PHE A 777 65.20 -2.17 -15.95
CA PHE A 777 65.48 -2.98 -17.14
C PHE A 777 66.77 -2.57 -17.87
N ARG A 778 67.04 -1.27 -17.98
CA ARG A 778 68.31 -0.76 -18.55
C ARG A 778 69.53 -1.18 -17.74
N THR A 779 69.46 -1.09 -16.41
CA THR A 779 70.56 -1.45 -15.50
C THR A 779 70.84 -2.96 -15.51
N MET A 780 69.79 -3.78 -15.66
CA MET A 780 69.91 -5.23 -15.83
C MET A 780 70.51 -5.62 -17.18
N SER A 781 70.18 -4.91 -18.28
CA SER A 781 70.83 -5.11 -19.58
C SER A 781 72.32 -4.73 -19.57
N SER A 782 72.70 -3.67 -18.85
CA SER A 782 74.09 -3.21 -18.72
C SER A 782 74.98 -4.21 -17.95
N LYS A 783 74.49 -4.82 -16.86
CA LYS A 783 75.25 -5.81 -16.08
C LYS A 783 75.47 -7.16 -16.79
N ALA A 784 74.72 -7.47 -17.84
CA ALA A 784 74.91 -8.69 -18.64
C ALA A 784 76.15 -8.64 -19.55
N GLY A 785 76.79 -7.49 -19.73
CA GLY A 785 78.05 -7.37 -20.47
C GLY A 785 79.31 -7.78 -19.69
N ARG A 786 79.19 -8.17 -18.40
CA ARG A 786 80.35 -8.48 -17.52
C ARG A 786 80.31 -9.84 -16.82
N SER A 787 79.35 -10.72 -17.10
CA SER A 787 79.44 -12.11 -16.66
C SER A 787 78.91 -13.09 -17.71
N ASN A 788 79.69 -14.15 -17.92
CA ASN A 788 79.52 -15.17 -18.96
C ASN A 788 78.38 -16.16 -18.63
N GLN A 789 77.20 -15.66 -18.24
CA GLN A 789 76.00 -16.46 -18.07
C GLN A 789 74.86 -15.88 -18.91
N SER A 790 74.62 -16.52 -20.06
CA SER A 790 73.43 -16.33 -20.88
C SER A 790 72.17 -16.70 -20.10
N LYS A 791 71.65 -15.77 -19.28
CA LYS A 791 70.26 -15.86 -18.81
C LYS A 791 69.33 -15.52 -19.97
N SER A 792 68.47 -16.48 -20.35
CA SER A 792 67.55 -16.34 -21.47
C SER A 792 66.63 -15.13 -21.28
N THR A 793 66.12 -14.57 -22.38
CA THR A 793 65.15 -13.46 -22.39
C THR A 793 63.96 -13.73 -21.45
N LEU A 794 63.58 -14.99 -21.26
CA LEU A 794 62.52 -15.44 -20.36
C LEU A 794 62.81 -15.19 -18.87
N GLU A 795 64.04 -15.42 -18.39
CA GLU A 795 64.42 -15.18 -16.99
C GLU A 795 64.57 -13.68 -16.67
N LYS A 796 64.95 -12.88 -17.67
CA LYS A 796 64.99 -11.40 -17.59
C LYS A 796 63.57 -10.83 -17.52
N THR A 797 62.65 -11.34 -18.34
CA THR A 797 61.22 -10.97 -18.30
C THR A 797 60.57 -11.44 -17.00
N LYS A 798 60.85 -12.65 -16.53
CA LYS A 798 60.32 -13.21 -15.27
C LYS A 798 60.75 -12.40 -14.05
N THR A 799 62.01 -11.96 -14.00
CA THR A 799 62.50 -11.09 -12.91
C THR A 799 61.90 -9.69 -12.98
N GLY A 800 61.77 -9.13 -14.18
CA GLY A 800 61.13 -7.82 -14.40
C GLY A 800 59.63 -7.81 -14.06
N VAL A 801 58.88 -8.82 -14.51
CA VAL A 801 57.48 -9.03 -14.15
C VAL A 801 57.33 -9.22 -12.63
N ARG A 802 58.21 -9.99 -11.99
CA ARG A 802 58.22 -10.13 -10.52
C ARG A 802 58.45 -8.79 -9.81
N SER A 803 59.33 -7.94 -10.32
CA SER A 803 59.53 -6.58 -9.78
C SER A 803 58.31 -5.68 -9.99
N ILE A 804 57.61 -5.80 -11.13
CA ILE A 804 56.38 -5.06 -11.43
C ILE A 804 55.25 -5.51 -10.50
N CYS A 805 55.04 -6.82 -10.31
CA CYS A 805 54.01 -7.36 -9.41
C CYS A 805 54.21 -6.95 -7.95
N VAL A 806 55.46 -6.77 -7.50
CA VAL A 806 55.79 -6.35 -6.13
C VAL A 806 55.74 -4.83 -5.96
N LEU A 807 55.94 -4.05 -7.03
CA LEU A 807 55.95 -2.60 -6.97
C LEU A 807 54.57 -1.99 -7.23
N ALA A 808 53.78 -2.54 -8.16
CA ALA A 808 52.48 -1.97 -8.54
C ALA A 808 51.51 -1.68 -7.37
N PRO A 809 51.38 -2.55 -6.34
CA PRO A 809 50.55 -2.25 -5.17
C PRO A 809 51.07 -1.08 -4.33
N LEU A 810 52.40 -0.95 -4.19
CA LEU A 810 53.06 0.13 -3.43
C LEU A 810 52.91 1.51 -4.09
N PHE A 811 52.71 1.56 -5.40
CA PHE A 811 52.46 2.79 -6.15
C PHE A 811 50.97 3.16 -6.22
N GLY A 812 50.07 2.39 -5.57
CA GLY A 812 48.64 2.64 -5.57
C GLY A 812 47.95 2.38 -6.91
N VAL A 813 48.57 1.63 -7.82
CA VAL A 813 48.01 1.35 -9.16
C VAL A 813 46.76 0.49 -9.09
N THR A 814 46.60 -0.29 -8.01
CA THR A 814 45.42 -1.09 -7.70
C THR A 814 44.15 -0.24 -7.49
N TRP A 815 44.30 1.05 -7.16
CA TRP A 815 43.19 1.99 -6.98
C TRP A 815 42.56 2.47 -8.28
N VAL A 816 43.20 2.24 -9.44
CA VAL A 816 42.55 2.41 -10.76
C VAL A 816 41.29 1.55 -10.83
N PHE A 817 41.35 0.33 -10.30
CA PHE A 817 40.19 -0.56 -10.21
C PHE A 817 39.14 -0.05 -9.23
N GLY A 818 39.55 0.68 -8.19
CA GLY A 818 38.64 1.35 -7.24
C GLY A 818 37.83 2.49 -7.87
N VAL A 819 38.44 3.27 -8.77
CA VAL A 819 37.71 4.31 -9.54
C VAL A 819 36.77 3.68 -10.56
N LEU A 820 37.21 2.61 -11.25
CA LEU A 820 36.37 1.86 -12.19
C LEU A 820 35.24 1.10 -11.49
N SER A 821 35.43 0.69 -10.24
CA SER A 821 34.43 -0.03 -9.44
C SER A 821 33.27 0.84 -8.94
N MET A 822 33.39 2.17 -9.04
CA MET A 822 32.31 3.12 -8.72
C MET A 822 31.25 3.19 -9.81
N SER A 823 31.50 2.62 -11.00
CA SER A 823 30.47 2.42 -12.02
C SER A 823 29.59 1.23 -11.64
N LYS A 824 28.28 1.46 -11.52
CA LYS A 824 27.27 0.45 -11.13
C LYS A 824 27.16 -0.72 -12.13
N ASP A 825 27.77 -0.60 -13.32
CA ASP A 825 27.70 -1.61 -14.39
C ASP A 825 28.96 -2.52 -14.46
N LEU A 826 29.93 -2.35 -13.55
CA LEU A 826 31.27 -2.94 -13.63
C LEU A 826 31.65 -3.80 -12.40
N VAL A 827 30.80 -4.75 -12.02
CA VAL A 827 30.93 -5.62 -10.81
C VAL A 827 32.26 -6.39 -10.76
N VAL A 828 32.82 -6.82 -11.89
CA VAL A 828 34.12 -7.52 -11.96
C VAL A 828 35.24 -6.66 -11.36
N PHE A 829 35.20 -5.35 -11.56
CA PHE A 829 36.21 -4.43 -11.06
C PHE A 829 36.11 -4.20 -9.55
N GLN A 830 34.93 -4.36 -8.95
CA GLN A 830 34.72 -4.34 -7.50
C GLN A 830 35.40 -5.55 -6.82
N TYR A 831 35.26 -6.75 -7.39
CA TYR A 831 35.96 -7.95 -6.91
C TYR A 831 37.48 -7.87 -7.06
N LEU A 832 37.95 -7.39 -8.21
CA LEU A 832 39.38 -7.17 -8.45
C LEU A 832 39.94 -6.14 -7.47
N PHE A 833 39.21 -5.07 -7.20
CA PHE A 833 39.59 -4.07 -6.19
C PHE A 833 39.69 -4.69 -4.80
N ALA A 834 38.69 -5.44 -4.34
CA ALA A 834 38.70 -6.10 -3.03
C ALA A 834 39.86 -7.10 -2.86
N ILE A 835 40.12 -7.91 -3.90
CA ILE A 835 41.22 -8.89 -3.92
C ILE A 835 42.58 -8.18 -3.92
N PHE A 836 42.79 -7.20 -4.80
CA PHE A 836 44.06 -6.50 -4.89
C PHE A 836 44.36 -5.63 -3.66
N ASN A 837 43.34 -5.04 -3.05
CA ASN A 837 43.46 -4.30 -1.79
C ASN A 837 43.89 -5.24 -0.64
N SER A 838 43.31 -6.45 -0.57
CA SER A 838 43.71 -7.49 0.39
C SER A 838 45.13 -8.02 0.15
N LEU A 839 45.57 -8.13 -1.11
CA LEU A 839 46.91 -8.61 -1.48
C LEU A 839 48.01 -7.54 -1.35
N GLN A 840 47.66 -6.25 -1.42
CA GLN A 840 48.60 -5.14 -1.27
C GLN A 840 49.37 -5.23 0.05
N VAL A 841 48.69 -5.63 1.13
CA VAL A 841 49.28 -5.75 2.47
C VAL A 841 50.24 -6.94 2.61
N PHE A 842 49.96 -8.06 1.91
CA PHE A 842 50.85 -9.22 1.90
C PHE A 842 52.22 -8.86 1.29
N THR A 843 52.23 -8.04 0.23
CA THR A 843 53.48 -7.61 -0.41
C THR A 843 54.32 -6.67 0.45
N ASP A 844 53.69 -5.88 1.31
CA ASP A 844 54.37 -4.98 2.25
C ASP A 844 55.05 -5.75 3.38
N LEU A 845 54.39 -6.79 3.90
CA LEU A 845 54.93 -7.69 4.92
C LEU A 845 56.17 -8.47 4.40
N PHE A 846 56.10 -9.04 3.19
CA PHE A 846 57.21 -9.81 2.61
C PHE A 846 58.46 -8.98 2.29
N LYS A 847 58.34 -7.65 2.26
CA LYS A 847 59.49 -6.75 2.09
C LYS A 847 60.26 -6.54 3.40
N ILE A 848 59.62 -6.75 4.54
CA ILE A 848 60.25 -6.65 5.88
C ILE A 848 61.28 -7.76 6.07
N ASP A 849 61.00 -8.96 5.58
CA ASP A 849 61.89 -10.13 5.68
C ASP A 849 63.14 -10.04 4.79
N ARG A 850 63.19 -9.05 3.89
CA ARG A 850 64.36 -8.78 3.03
C ARG A 850 65.12 -7.52 3.44
N ILE A 851 64.64 -6.81 4.47
CA ILE A 851 65.21 -5.59 5.02
C ILE A 851 65.75 -5.83 6.45
N LEU A 852 65.16 -6.78 7.20
CA LEU A 852 65.85 -7.50 8.28
C LEU A 852 66.91 -8.44 7.69
#